data_AF-A0AAD9EB76-F1
#
_entry.id   AF-A0AAD9EB76-F1
#
_cell.length_a   1.000
_cell.length_b   1.000
_cell.length_c   1.000
_cell.angle_alpha   90.00
_cell.angle_beta   90.00
_cell.angle_gamma   90.00
#
_symmetry.space_group_name_H-M   'P 1'
#
loop_
_entity.id
_entity.type
_entity.pdbx_description
1 polymer ?
#
loop_
_entity_poly.entity_id
_entity_poly.type
_entity_poly.pdbx_seq_one_letter_code
_entity_poly.pdbx_strand_id
1 'polypeptide(L)'
;MGHPRGTKTASASAVAAASFGTAFIDPTGISLLTCLGASTAAVIGTTYHAAKAISKRSSKAMEETREKRANEQALALGMSPEKHMQFQHEIESTLRRLTSSLEGSFVSGVLLIGLPYMGITWAINTAETGYQIKRLKTLVDRAGGRRALVRTISKRNAAAQIATGAAVKTAVLSVTLGHDFDAAMQSIAGHFDDVDYKEMFLDTGDEHTTWLEHSVIEKTTNFVDQPQEAMKNMLEAAEGDFNGHTEAWNWEEGHSTEDVVALGAVVAVVNKAVDSAVDDPVHKGINRATGAAGKRTPHMPLVQRCGGPGTGGTRRFVIPTAQHSTRYFAMKRTATAASLTSGAKSTKKPRPAVPEYHLTTSVRNEDGSIVWPAPEDKMEAARSFIRECVAAGKPTLIIPDKDADGLTSGVILHRTLVLLGLDPSLISSYHPPKGTNIHDASCREAMSSHNPAYIFVLDQGSRPGPRLIDAPHRGIVIDHHHALEDDHPEDSLHVTACNSPPVATSSLLTYLICRELHEGVQEACDWLCAMGTHGDLGNTLKWEPPFPDMKPTFKTYTKKAINDAVSLINAPRRTASYDVPGAWDALLAAKSPKDLLSNKTLLAARADVNAEVERCTHTPPKFSSDGRVAVFRISSQAQVHPVIATRWAGHLSSARLEVVLVANEGYLPDLVNFSCRIPRCARAKEPPVNIIEVLNEVAAKSEDATLRERLGHSFARGHKEASGGIVPKAEFEELMAVMKVGKKVERESPKKARDKPAQGNTLLNYFGKS
;
A
#
# COMPACT_ATOMS: atom_id res chain seq x y z
N MET A 1 -24.76 -38.18 18.19
CA MET A 1 -23.57 -38.03 17.35
C MET A 1 -22.89 -36.72 17.71
N GLY A 2 -21.59 -36.70 18.01
CA GLY A 2 -20.87 -35.49 18.44
C GLY A 2 -20.10 -34.84 17.30
N HIS A 3 -20.30 -33.54 17.05
CA HIS A 3 -19.46 -32.77 16.14
C HIS A 3 -18.08 -32.49 16.75
N PRO A 4 -16.97 -32.72 16.02
CA PRO A 4 -15.65 -32.36 16.51
C PRO A 4 -15.42 -30.83 16.41
N ARG A 5 -14.98 -30.22 17.51
CA ARG A 5 -14.50 -28.83 17.52
C ARG A 5 -13.14 -28.73 16.84
N GLY A 6 -13.12 -28.56 15.52
CA GLY A 6 -11.92 -28.24 14.74
C GLY A 6 -11.77 -26.73 14.49
N THR A 7 -10.53 -26.22 14.41
CA THR A 7 -10.26 -24.90 13.84
C THR A 7 -10.43 -24.96 12.31
N LYS A 8 -10.80 -23.84 11.66
CA LYS A 8 -11.00 -23.78 10.20
C LYS A 8 -9.82 -24.33 9.39
N THR A 9 -8.60 -24.16 9.89
CA THR A 9 -7.36 -24.76 9.36
C THR A 9 -7.38 -26.29 9.33
N ALA A 10 -7.79 -26.95 10.42
CA ALA A 10 -7.85 -28.40 10.48
C ALA A 10 -8.93 -28.96 9.53
N SER A 11 -9.99 -28.19 9.28
CA SER A 11 -10.99 -28.50 8.26
C SER A 11 -10.41 -28.41 6.84
N ALA A 12 -9.71 -27.31 6.51
CA ALA A 12 -9.05 -27.15 5.20
C ALA A 12 -8.02 -28.26 4.93
N SER A 13 -7.14 -28.57 5.89
CA SER A 13 -6.17 -29.67 5.74
C SER A 13 -6.83 -31.05 5.62
N ALA A 14 -8.01 -31.27 6.23
CA ALA A 14 -8.76 -32.52 6.07
C ALA A 14 -9.42 -32.62 4.69
N VAL A 15 -9.92 -31.50 4.14
CA VAL A 15 -10.46 -31.44 2.77
C VAL A 15 -9.36 -31.66 1.73
N ALA A 16 -8.20 -31.02 1.88
CA ALA A 16 -7.04 -31.25 1.02
C ALA A 16 -6.62 -32.73 1.02
N ALA A 17 -6.48 -33.34 2.20
CA ALA A 17 -6.09 -34.74 2.33
C ALA A 17 -7.15 -35.74 1.81
N ALA A 18 -8.45 -35.40 1.89
CA ALA A 18 -9.51 -36.21 1.31
C ALA A 18 -9.51 -36.13 -0.22
N SER A 19 -9.40 -34.92 -0.76
CA SER A 19 -9.44 -34.65 -2.20
C SER A 19 -8.18 -35.16 -2.93
N PHE A 20 -7.01 -35.11 -2.29
CA PHE A 20 -5.80 -35.78 -2.80
C PHE A 20 -5.99 -37.30 -2.95
N GLY A 21 -6.77 -37.92 -2.06
CA GLY A 21 -7.08 -39.35 -2.11
C GLY A 21 -7.94 -39.75 -3.32
N THR A 22 -8.73 -38.83 -3.86
CA THR A 22 -9.58 -39.04 -5.05
C THR A 22 -8.98 -38.42 -6.32
N ALA A 23 -8.03 -37.48 -6.23
CA ALA A 23 -7.41 -36.78 -7.36
C ALA A 23 -6.80 -37.70 -8.44
N PHE A 24 -6.35 -38.90 -8.09
CA PHE A 24 -5.77 -39.87 -9.03
C PHE A 24 -6.78 -40.81 -9.71
N ILE A 25 -8.07 -40.67 -9.39
CA ILE A 25 -9.19 -41.48 -9.91
C ILE A 25 -10.39 -40.62 -10.33
N ASP A 26 -10.26 -39.29 -10.25
CA ASP A 26 -11.26 -38.33 -10.71
C ASP A 26 -10.87 -37.79 -12.09
N PRO A 27 -11.57 -38.19 -13.17
CA PRO A 27 -11.25 -37.77 -14.53
C PRO A 27 -11.61 -36.31 -14.81
N THR A 28 -12.31 -35.62 -13.90
CA THR A 28 -12.74 -34.22 -14.07
C THR A 28 -11.70 -33.20 -13.59
N GLY A 29 -10.67 -33.65 -12.84
CA GLY A 29 -9.69 -32.78 -12.21
C GLY A 29 -10.20 -32.02 -10.98
N ILE A 30 -11.51 -32.04 -10.68
CA ILE A 30 -12.14 -31.29 -9.58
C ILE A 30 -11.57 -31.70 -8.22
N SER A 31 -11.26 -32.98 -7.99
CA SER A 31 -10.58 -33.45 -6.78
C SER A 31 -9.15 -32.93 -6.63
N LEU A 32 -8.43 -32.72 -7.74
CA LEU A 32 -7.09 -32.11 -7.72
C LEU A 32 -7.19 -30.61 -7.44
N LEU A 33 -8.13 -29.90 -8.07
CA LEU A 33 -8.40 -28.48 -7.85
C LEU A 33 -8.89 -28.19 -6.42
N THR A 34 -9.79 -29.02 -5.90
CA THR A 34 -10.26 -28.94 -4.51
C THR A 34 -9.13 -29.28 -3.52
N CYS A 35 -8.20 -30.16 -3.89
CA CYS A 35 -6.98 -30.39 -3.11
C CYS A 35 -6.09 -29.14 -3.08
N LEU A 36 -5.89 -28.47 -4.22
CA LEU A 36 -5.06 -27.26 -4.33
C LEU A 36 -5.68 -26.08 -3.58
N GLY A 37 -6.94 -25.72 -3.84
CA GLY A 37 -7.62 -24.62 -3.13
C GLY A 37 -7.69 -24.83 -1.61
N ALA A 38 -7.98 -26.06 -1.16
CA ALA A 38 -7.95 -26.40 0.26
C ALA A 38 -6.52 -26.42 0.84
N SER A 39 -5.50 -26.66 0.01
CA SER A 39 -4.10 -26.54 0.40
C SER A 39 -3.70 -25.07 0.57
N THR A 40 -4.02 -24.18 -0.38
CA THR A 40 -3.78 -22.73 -0.26
C THR A 40 -4.45 -22.13 0.98
N ALA A 41 -5.73 -22.46 1.22
CA ALA A 41 -6.43 -22.05 2.44
C ALA A 41 -5.81 -22.63 3.73
N ALA A 42 -5.25 -23.85 3.66
CA ALA A 42 -4.47 -24.43 4.76
C ALA A 42 -3.09 -23.76 4.92
N VAL A 43 -2.44 -23.30 3.85
CA VAL A 43 -1.16 -22.56 3.87
C VAL A 43 -1.33 -21.24 4.58
N ILE A 44 -2.24 -20.38 4.10
CA ILE A 44 -2.55 -19.07 4.68
C ILE A 44 -2.92 -19.23 6.17
N GLY A 45 -3.78 -20.21 6.46
CA GLY A 45 -4.15 -20.52 7.84
C GLY A 45 -2.97 -21.02 8.69
N THR A 46 -2.09 -21.87 8.17
CA THR A 46 -0.97 -22.45 8.94
C THR A 46 0.21 -21.50 9.08
N THR A 47 0.52 -20.63 8.12
CA THR A 47 1.51 -19.54 8.29
C THR A 47 1.01 -18.52 9.31
N TYR A 48 -0.25 -18.08 9.21
CA TYR A 48 -0.89 -17.22 10.20
C TYR A 48 -0.88 -17.85 11.61
N HIS A 49 -1.20 -19.14 11.72
CA HIS A 49 -1.16 -19.84 13.00
C HIS A 49 0.26 -20.17 13.49
N ALA A 50 1.25 -20.36 12.61
CA ALA A 50 2.65 -20.56 12.97
C ALA A 50 3.26 -19.27 13.51
N ALA A 51 3.07 -18.13 12.83
CA ALA A 51 3.45 -16.81 13.33
C ALA A 51 2.84 -16.53 14.72
N LYS A 52 1.58 -16.94 14.92
CA LYS A 52 0.86 -16.84 16.20
C LYS A 52 1.37 -17.82 17.27
N ALA A 53 1.77 -19.04 16.89
CA ALA A 53 2.27 -20.09 17.79
C ALA A 53 3.72 -19.88 18.21
N ILE A 54 4.55 -19.24 17.37
CA ILE A 54 5.91 -18.78 17.73
C ILE A 54 5.88 -17.85 18.96
N SER A 55 4.75 -17.16 19.22
CA SER A 55 4.55 -16.36 20.43
C SER A 55 4.20 -17.16 21.70
N LYS A 56 3.92 -18.47 21.64
CA LYS A 56 3.39 -19.26 22.78
C LYS A 56 3.89 -20.72 22.87
N ARG A 57 4.98 -20.85 23.66
CA ARG A 57 5.42 -22.03 24.46
C ARG A 57 5.92 -23.29 23.75
N SER A 58 7.02 -23.81 24.29
CA SER A 58 7.42 -25.22 24.20
C SER A 58 6.91 -26.02 25.42
N SER A 59 6.85 -27.35 25.31
CA SER A 59 6.92 -28.25 26.49
C SER A 59 7.38 -29.65 26.09
N LYS A 60 8.01 -30.36 27.04
CA LYS A 60 8.84 -31.55 26.84
C LYS A 60 8.07 -32.89 26.83
N ALA A 61 6.79 -32.87 27.18
CA ALA A 61 6.01 -34.09 27.48
C ALA A 61 5.51 -34.87 26.24
N MET A 62 5.55 -34.29 25.04
CA MET A 62 5.19 -35.02 23.81
C MET A 62 6.30 -35.94 23.28
N GLU A 63 7.54 -35.77 23.75
CA GLU A 63 8.73 -36.44 23.20
C GLU A 63 8.76 -37.93 23.59
N GLU A 64 8.51 -38.25 24.87
CA GLU A 64 8.57 -39.61 25.43
C GLU A 64 7.49 -40.56 24.88
N THR A 65 6.29 -40.05 24.56
CA THR A 65 5.19 -40.90 24.04
C THR A 65 5.43 -41.34 22.59
N ARG A 66 6.26 -40.61 21.83
CA ARG A 66 6.53 -40.90 20.41
C ARG A 66 7.54 -42.04 20.25
N GLU A 67 8.62 -42.01 21.02
CA GLU A 67 9.73 -42.98 20.94
C GLU A 67 9.26 -44.42 21.16
N LYS A 68 8.37 -44.62 22.14
CA LYS A 68 7.76 -45.92 22.46
C LYS A 68 7.00 -46.53 21.28
N ARG A 69 6.27 -45.69 20.52
CA ARG A 69 5.43 -46.10 19.38
C ARG A 69 6.24 -46.44 18.13
N ALA A 70 7.40 -45.81 17.94
CA ALA A 70 8.31 -46.08 16.83
C ALA A 70 8.96 -47.47 16.95
N ASN A 71 9.31 -47.89 18.18
CA ASN A 71 9.88 -49.22 18.45
C ASN A 71 8.90 -50.36 18.17
N GLU A 72 7.61 -50.19 18.51
CA GLU A 72 6.55 -51.17 18.21
C GLU A 72 6.34 -51.36 16.69
N GLN A 73 6.42 -50.28 15.91
CA GLN A 73 6.24 -50.34 14.45
C GLN A 73 7.45 -50.91 13.69
N ALA A 74 8.67 -50.70 14.20
CA ALA A 74 9.88 -51.30 13.64
C ALA A 74 9.87 -52.84 13.75
N LEU A 75 9.47 -53.35 14.92
CA LEU A 75 9.36 -54.78 15.21
C LEU A 75 8.36 -55.48 14.27
N ALA A 76 7.23 -54.83 13.98
CA ALA A 76 6.18 -55.37 13.10
C ALA A 76 6.58 -55.52 11.61
N LEU A 77 7.72 -54.95 11.20
CA LEU A 77 8.26 -55.05 9.84
C LEU A 77 9.55 -55.87 9.74
N GLY A 78 10.03 -56.44 10.86
CA GLY A 78 11.34 -57.11 10.89
C GLY A 78 12.53 -56.16 10.65
N MET A 79 12.36 -54.87 10.93
CA MET A 79 13.39 -53.84 10.71
C MET A 79 13.97 -53.38 12.05
N SER A 80 15.26 -53.00 12.09
CA SER A 80 15.79 -52.26 13.24
C SER A 80 15.10 -50.90 13.35
N PRO A 81 14.95 -50.31 14.55
CA PRO A 81 14.32 -48.99 14.72
C PRO A 81 14.94 -47.90 13.83
N GLU A 82 16.27 -47.94 13.65
CA GLU A 82 16.99 -47.04 12.73
C GLU A 82 16.59 -47.22 11.28
N LYS A 83 16.55 -48.47 10.77
CA LYS A 83 16.13 -48.77 9.40
C LYS A 83 14.65 -48.45 9.18
N HIS A 84 13.81 -48.66 10.20
CA HIS A 84 12.39 -48.25 10.14
C HIS A 84 12.26 -46.73 10.07
N MET A 85 13.01 -45.98 10.88
CA MET A 85 13.01 -44.52 10.85
C MET A 85 13.52 -43.96 9.52
N GLN A 86 14.57 -44.56 8.94
CA GLN A 86 15.05 -44.24 7.58
C GLN A 86 13.96 -44.52 6.52
N PHE A 87 13.29 -45.67 6.58
CA PHE A 87 12.23 -46.03 5.65
C PHE A 87 11.01 -45.11 5.74
N GLN A 88 10.58 -44.73 6.95
CA GLN A 88 9.55 -43.72 7.15
C GLN A 88 9.97 -42.37 6.57
N HIS A 89 11.22 -41.95 6.76
CA HIS A 89 11.73 -40.70 6.20
C HIS A 89 11.82 -40.72 4.66
N GLU A 90 12.18 -41.85 4.06
CA GLU A 90 12.14 -42.05 2.60
C GLU A 90 10.71 -41.92 2.05
N ILE A 91 9.71 -42.51 2.73
CA ILE A 91 8.30 -42.38 2.35
C ILE A 91 7.82 -40.95 2.49
N GLU A 92 8.06 -40.32 3.64
CA GLU A 92 7.65 -38.95 3.94
C GLU A 92 8.24 -37.96 2.93
N SER A 93 9.55 -38.04 2.65
CA SER A 93 10.21 -37.20 1.64
C SER A 93 9.74 -37.48 0.21
N THR A 94 9.42 -38.73 -0.15
CA THR A 94 8.91 -39.09 -1.48
C THR A 94 7.50 -38.54 -1.70
N LEU A 95 6.58 -38.70 -0.73
CA LEU A 95 5.21 -38.15 -0.82
C LEU A 95 5.21 -36.63 -0.95
N ARG A 96 6.08 -35.96 -0.19
CA ARG A 96 6.22 -34.50 -0.21
C ARG A 96 6.74 -34.00 -1.56
N ARG A 97 7.86 -34.56 -2.04
CA ARG A 97 8.45 -34.18 -3.34
C ARG A 97 7.53 -34.50 -4.49
N LEU A 98 6.82 -35.63 -4.46
CA LEU A 98 5.80 -35.96 -5.45
C LEU A 98 4.66 -34.93 -5.49
N THR A 99 4.18 -34.46 -4.33
CA THR A 99 3.12 -33.43 -4.29
C THR A 99 3.63 -32.10 -4.84
N SER A 100 4.82 -31.66 -4.40
CA SER A 100 5.48 -30.44 -4.87
C SER A 100 5.76 -30.47 -6.38
N SER A 101 6.25 -31.57 -6.92
CA SER A 101 6.55 -31.70 -8.36
C SER A 101 5.28 -31.82 -9.21
N LEU A 102 4.21 -32.45 -8.70
CA LEU A 102 2.90 -32.51 -9.37
C LEU A 102 2.25 -31.13 -9.47
N GLU A 103 2.22 -30.38 -8.36
CA GLU A 103 1.70 -29.00 -8.35
C GLU A 103 2.52 -28.08 -9.24
N GLY A 104 3.86 -28.17 -9.14
CA GLY A 104 4.76 -27.42 -10.01
C GLY A 104 4.55 -27.72 -11.50
N SER A 105 4.37 -29.00 -11.87
CA SER A 105 4.07 -29.44 -13.25
C SER A 105 2.70 -28.95 -13.72
N PHE A 106 1.66 -29.03 -12.88
CA PHE A 106 0.35 -28.50 -13.24
C PHE A 106 0.37 -26.99 -13.48
N VAL A 107 0.87 -26.20 -12.53
CA VAL A 107 0.84 -24.73 -12.62
C VAL A 107 1.72 -24.24 -13.78
N SER A 108 2.97 -24.71 -13.90
CA SER A 108 3.83 -24.30 -15.03
C SER A 108 3.33 -24.81 -16.39
N GLY A 109 2.55 -25.90 -16.44
CA GLY A 109 1.92 -26.39 -17.66
C GLY A 109 0.72 -25.56 -18.12
N VAL A 110 -0.04 -24.99 -17.17
CA VAL A 110 -1.10 -24.01 -17.49
C VAL A 110 -0.47 -22.66 -17.88
N LEU A 111 0.55 -22.21 -17.16
CA LEU A 111 1.22 -20.94 -17.46
C LEU A 111 1.98 -20.97 -18.79
N LEU A 112 2.41 -22.14 -19.28
CA LEU A 112 3.01 -22.31 -20.62
C LEU A 112 2.15 -21.74 -21.77
N ILE A 113 0.83 -21.61 -21.56
CA ILE A 113 -0.11 -21.05 -22.56
C ILE A 113 0.14 -19.57 -22.82
N GLY A 114 0.55 -18.79 -21.80
CA GLY A 114 0.84 -17.35 -21.93
C GLY A 114 2.25 -16.92 -21.51
N LEU A 115 3.05 -17.84 -20.98
CA LEU A 115 4.45 -17.63 -20.56
C LEU A 115 5.35 -18.78 -21.08
N PRO A 116 5.63 -18.85 -22.40
CA PRO A 116 6.52 -19.84 -23.03
C PRO A 116 7.79 -20.24 -22.26
N TYR A 117 8.47 -19.29 -21.59
CA TYR A 117 9.67 -19.59 -20.78
C TYR A 117 9.43 -20.59 -19.63
N MET A 118 8.18 -20.75 -19.18
CA MET A 118 7.80 -21.74 -18.17
C MET A 118 7.94 -23.20 -18.63
N GLY A 119 8.15 -23.45 -19.93
CA GLY A 119 8.29 -24.81 -20.49
C GLY A 119 9.44 -25.62 -19.90
N ILE A 120 10.56 -24.97 -19.54
CA ILE A 120 11.69 -25.66 -18.87
C ILE A 120 11.34 -26.01 -17.42
N THR A 121 10.69 -25.09 -16.70
CA THR A 121 10.17 -25.35 -15.34
C THR A 121 9.15 -26.48 -15.36
N TRP A 122 8.28 -26.53 -16.37
CA TRP A 122 7.34 -27.63 -16.60
C TRP A 122 8.03 -28.97 -16.85
N ALA A 123 9.01 -29.02 -17.76
CA ALA A 123 9.75 -30.24 -18.06
C ALA A 123 10.48 -30.80 -16.83
N ILE A 124 11.13 -29.93 -16.03
CA ILE A 124 11.83 -30.32 -14.80
C ILE A 124 10.87 -30.89 -13.75
N ASN A 125 9.75 -30.22 -13.49
CA ASN A 125 8.74 -30.69 -12.53
C ASN A 125 8.09 -32.02 -12.97
N THR A 126 7.89 -32.19 -14.28
CA THR A 126 7.34 -33.43 -14.87
C THR A 126 8.32 -34.60 -14.77
N ALA A 127 9.62 -34.35 -15.01
CA ALA A 127 10.67 -35.35 -14.82
C ALA A 127 10.85 -35.77 -13.34
N GLU A 128 10.87 -34.81 -12.41
CA GLU A 128 10.91 -35.09 -10.96
C GLU A 128 9.67 -35.89 -10.52
N THR A 129 8.48 -35.57 -11.03
CA THR A 129 7.24 -36.32 -10.80
C THR A 129 7.38 -37.78 -11.24
N GLY A 130 7.85 -38.03 -12.46
CA GLY A 130 8.09 -39.38 -12.97
C GLY A 130 9.10 -40.16 -12.10
N TYR A 131 10.17 -39.49 -11.65
CA TYR A 131 11.15 -40.06 -10.73
C TYR A 131 10.54 -40.43 -9.37
N GLN A 132 9.78 -39.53 -8.73
CA GLN A 132 9.16 -39.82 -7.42
C GLN A 132 8.05 -40.87 -7.52
N ILE A 133 7.31 -40.97 -8.63
CA ILE A 133 6.37 -42.09 -8.89
C ILE A 133 7.12 -43.42 -8.96
N LYS A 134 8.27 -43.47 -9.65
CA LYS A 134 9.10 -44.68 -9.72
C LYS A 134 9.65 -45.05 -8.34
N ARG A 135 10.12 -44.07 -7.56
CA ARG A 135 10.60 -44.26 -6.19
C ARG A 135 9.51 -44.76 -5.23
N LEU A 136 8.29 -44.22 -5.35
CA LEU A 136 7.14 -44.67 -4.57
C LEU A 136 6.77 -46.12 -4.87
N LYS A 137 6.86 -46.57 -6.14
CA LYS A 137 6.70 -47.99 -6.50
C LYS A 137 7.75 -48.86 -5.78
N THR A 138 9.03 -48.49 -5.82
CA THR A 138 10.09 -49.22 -5.08
C THR A 138 9.85 -49.27 -3.56
N LEU A 139 9.27 -48.23 -2.96
CA LEU A 139 8.87 -48.23 -1.54
C LEU A 139 7.65 -49.11 -1.26
N VAL A 140 6.67 -49.17 -2.17
CA VAL A 140 5.54 -50.10 -2.14
C VAL A 140 6.03 -51.55 -2.17
N ASP A 141 6.98 -51.87 -3.05
CA ASP A 141 7.50 -53.22 -3.22
C ASP A 141 8.31 -53.65 -1.99
N ARG A 142 9.16 -52.76 -1.47
CA ARG A 142 9.91 -52.96 -0.20
C ARG A 142 9.00 -53.16 1.02
N ALA A 143 7.77 -52.62 1.01
CA ALA A 143 6.80 -52.82 2.07
C ALA A 143 6.01 -54.13 1.97
N GLY A 144 6.19 -54.94 0.92
CA GLY A 144 5.33 -56.10 0.64
C GLY A 144 3.96 -55.72 0.04
N GLY A 145 3.88 -54.58 -0.64
CA GLY A 145 2.71 -54.14 -1.40
C GLY A 145 1.88 -53.02 -0.77
N ARG A 146 0.98 -52.44 -1.59
CA ARG A 146 0.29 -51.17 -1.27
C ARG A 146 -0.47 -51.19 0.06
N ARG A 147 -1.15 -52.30 0.39
CA ARG A 147 -1.91 -52.46 1.65
C ARG A 147 -1.02 -52.52 2.89
N ALA A 148 0.21 -53.02 2.78
CA ALA A 148 1.18 -53.02 3.86
C ALA A 148 1.77 -51.61 4.06
N LEU A 149 2.20 -50.96 2.98
CA LEU A 149 2.69 -49.57 3.02
C LEU A 149 1.68 -48.60 3.66
N VAL A 150 0.40 -48.68 3.30
CA VAL A 150 -0.65 -47.80 3.87
C VAL A 150 -0.89 -48.06 5.36
N ARG A 151 -0.53 -49.23 5.89
CA ARG A 151 -0.63 -49.55 7.34
C ARG A 151 0.56 -49.05 8.15
N THR A 152 1.74 -48.89 7.54
CA THR A 152 2.94 -48.40 8.23
C THR A 152 2.97 -46.87 8.32
N ILE A 153 2.29 -46.18 7.40
CA ILE A 153 2.24 -44.72 7.34
C ILE A 153 1.14 -44.17 8.26
N SER A 154 1.52 -43.23 9.15
CA SER A 154 0.54 -42.41 9.87
C SER A 154 -0.24 -41.54 8.88
N LYS A 155 -1.56 -41.73 8.79
CA LYS A 155 -2.44 -40.90 7.93
C LYS A 155 -2.28 -39.38 8.18
N ARG A 156 -2.02 -38.99 9.44
CA ARG A 156 -1.75 -37.59 9.81
C ARG A 156 -0.40 -37.11 9.31
N ASN A 157 0.63 -37.96 9.33
CA ASN A 157 1.93 -37.62 8.78
C ASN A 157 1.83 -37.50 7.26
N ALA A 158 1.26 -38.49 6.55
CA ALA A 158 1.05 -38.43 5.11
C ALA A 158 0.35 -37.12 4.68
N ALA A 159 -0.77 -36.78 5.32
CA ALA A 159 -1.49 -35.54 5.08
C ALA A 159 -0.62 -34.30 5.33
N ALA A 160 0.20 -34.28 6.40
CA ALA A 160 1.13 -33.18 6.66
C ALA A 160 2.25 -33.09 5.62
N GLN A 161 2.78 -34.21 5.11
CA GLN A 161 3.81 -34.24 4.06
C GLN A 161 3.25 -33.72 2.74
N ILE A 162 2.05 -34.17 2.34
CA ILE A 162 1.34 -33.71 1.14
C ILE A 162 1.08 -32.20 1.25
N ALA A 163 0.45 -31.76 2.35
CA ALA A 163 0.19 -30.33 2.60
C ALA A 163 1.48 -29.49 2.65
N THR A 164 2.61 -30.04 3.11
CA THR A 164 3.89 -29.30 3.06
C THR A 164 4.44 -29.21 1.63
N GLY A 165 4.36 -30.29 0.85
CA GLY A 165 4.85 -30.30 -0.53
C GLY A 165 4.11 -29.29 -1.39
N ALA A 166 2.79 -29.20 -1.22
CA ALA A 166 1.97 -28.15 -1.78
C ALA A 166 2.40 -26.76 -1.25
N ALA A 167 2.37 -26.56 0.07
CA ALA A 167 2.72 -25.28 0.71
C ALA A 167 4.03 -24.66 0.25
N VAL A 168 5.09 -25.47 0.16
CA VAL A 168 6.40 -25.02 -0.32
C VAL A 168 6.31 -24.63 -1.79
N LYS A 169 5.63 -25.42 -2.64
CA LYS A 169 5.57 -25.10 -4.07
C LYS A 169 4.71 -23.88 -4.38
N THR A 170 3.56 -23.75 -3.73
CA THR A 170 2.73 -22.53 -3.83
C THR A 170 3.56 -21.32 -3.42
N ALA A 171 4.25 -21.36 -2.27
CA ALA A 171 5.07 -20.25 -1.78
C ALA A 171 6.25 -19.93 -2.70
N VAL A 172 6.89 -20.92 -3.32
CA VAL A 172 8.01 -20.71 -4.24
C VAL A 172 7.54 -20.09 -5.55
N LEU A 173 6.43 -20.57 -6.12
CA LEU A 173 5.82 -19.95 -7.30
C LEU A 173 5.34 -18.52 -6.99
N SER A 174 4.76 -18.27 -5.81
CA SER A 174 4.42 -16.94 -5.32
C SER A 174 5.62 -16.00 -5.16
N VAL A 175 6.82 -16.52 -4.93
CA VAL A 175 8.05 -15.69 -4.82
C VAL A 175 8.70 -15.49 -6.18
N THR A 176 8.81 -16.54 -7.01
CA THR A 176 9.52 -16.49 -8.30
C THR A 176 8.68 -15.92 -9.45
N LEU A 177 7.35 -15.88 -9.32
CA LEU A 177 6.50 -15.10 -10.22
C LEU A 177 6.40 -13.62 -9.80
N GLY A 178 6.89 -13.24 -8.61
CA GLY A 178 6.94 -11.85 -8.18
C GLY A 178 5.61 -11.11 -8.37
N HIS A 179 5.65 -9.96 -9.04
CA HIS A 179 4.46 -9.18 -9.38
C HIS A 179 3.57 -9.82 -10.48
N ASP A 180 4.09 -10.75 -11.27
CA ASP A 180 3.35 -11.43 -12.35
C ASP A 180 2.44 -12.56 -11.82
N PHE A 181 2.50 -12.87 -10.51
CA PHE A 181 1.67 -13.89 -9.89
C PHE A 181 0.17 -13.58 -9.99
N ASP A 182 -0.23 -12.31 -9.90
CA ASP A 182 -1.64 -11.92 -10.06
C ASP A 182 -2.13 -12.15 -11.49
N ALA A 183 -1.38 -11.72 -12.50
CA ALA A 183 -1.67 -12.00 -13.91
C ALA A 183 -1.74 -13.52 -14.19
N ALA A 184 -0.86 -14.30 -13.56
CA ALA A 184 -0.88 -15.77 -13.60
C ALA A 184 -2.18 -16.34 -12.98
N MET A 185 -2.62 -15.84 -11.81
CA MET A 185 -3.88 -16.27 -11.18
C MET A 185 -5.11 -15.86 -11.99
N GLN A 186 -5.11 -14.66 -12.58
CA GLN A 186 -6.19 -14.18 -13.47
C GLN A 186 -6.30 -15.02 -14.74
N SER A 187 -5.17 -15.39 -15.35
CA SER A 187 -5.13 -16.31 -16.50
C SER A 187 -5.70 -17.69 -16.14
N ILE A 188 -5.31 -18.25 -14.99
CA ILE A 188 -5.88 -19.50 -14.46
C ILE A 188 -7.40 -19.36 -14.24
N ALA A 189 -7.85 -18.27 -13.61
CA ALA A 189 -9.27 -17.98 -13.38
C ALA A 189 -10.09 -17.84 -14.70
N GLY A 190 -9.44 -17.43 -15.79
CA GLY A 190 -10.02 -17.36 -17.13
C GLY A 190 -10.43 -18.71 -17.74
N HIS A 191 -9.84 -19.82 -17.26
CA HIS A 191 -10.10 -21.17 -17.75
C HIS A 191 -11.25 -21.90 -17.02
N PHE A 192 -11.94 -21.24 -16.08
CA PHE A 192 -13.04 -21.83 -15.31
C PHE A 192 -14.36 -21.08 -15.51
N ASP A 193 -15.41 -21.83 -15.87
CA ASP A 193 -16.79 -21.35 -15.95
C ASP A 193 -17.50 -21.34 -14.58
N ASP A 194 -16.97 -22.08 -13.58
CA ASP A 194 -17.53 -22.14 -12.24
C ASP A 194 -17.11 -20.91 -11.42
N VAL A 195 -18.12 -20.15 -10.99
CA VAL A 195 -17.98 -18.85 -10.31
C VAL A 195 -17.21 -18.98 -8.98
N ASP A 196 -17.44 -20.05 -8.21
CA ASP A 196 -16.82 -20.20 -6.89
C ASP A 196 -15.30 -20.46 -7.02
N TYR A 197 -14.88 -21.19 -8.06
CA TYR A 197 -13.46 -21.40 -8.36
C TYR A 197 -12.83 -20.16 -8.98
N LYS A 198 -13.56 -19.42 -9.83
CA LYS A 198 -13.11 -18.17 -10.43
C LYS A 198 -12.84 -17.09 -9.38
N GLU A 199 -13.78 -16.87 -8.44
CA GLU A 199 -13.56 -15.97 -7.32
C GLU A 199 -12.39 -16.41 -6.43
N MET A 200 -12.23 -17.73 -6.17
CA MET A 200 -11.12 -18.25 -5.35
C MET A 200 -9.72 -17.91 -5.93
N PHE A 201 -9.52 -18.02 -7.25
CA PHE A 201 -8.23 -17.67 -7.87
C PHE A 201 -7.98 -16.16 -7.88
N LEU A 202 -9.01 -15.34 -8.12
CA LEU A 202 -8.91 -13.88 -8.08
C LEU A 202 -8.62 -13.36 -6.66
N ASP A 203 -9.34 -13.84 -5.64
CA ASP A 203 -9.06 -13.54 -4.22
C ASP A 203 -7.61 -13.95 -3.84
N THR A 204 -7.07 -15.01 -4.44
CA THR A 204 -5.68 -15.46 -4.18
C THR A 204 -4.64 -14.51 -4.78
N GLY A 205 -4.92 -13.85 -5.91
CA GLY A 205 -4.06 -12.80 -6.51
C GLY A 205 -4.07 -11.51 -5.67
N ASP A 206 -5.25 -11.08 -5.21
CA ASP A 206 -5.43 -9.93 -4.31
C ASP A 206 -4.74 -10.14 -2.94
N GLU A 207 -4.90 -11.33 -2.34
CA GLU A 207 -4.22 -11.68 -1.07
C GLU A 207 -2.70 -11.79 -1.24
N HIS A 208 -2.21 -12.26 -2.39
CA HIS A 208 -0.79 -12.32 -2.70
C HIS A 208 -0.17 -10.93 -2.89
N THR A 209 -0.84 -10.03 -3.61
CA THR A 209 -0.42 -8.62 -3.75
C THR A 209 -0.28 -7.97 -2.38
N THR A 210 -1.24 -8.20 -1.48
CA THR A 210 -1.21 -7.74 -0.09
C THR A 210 -0.07 -8.38 0.74
N TRP A 211 0.39 -9.58 0.36
CA TRP A 211 1.48 -10.31 1.02
C TRP A 211 2.87 -9.82 0.57
N LEU A 212 3.04 -9.43 -0.70
CA LEU A 212 4.27 -8.82 -1.21
C LEU A 212 4.63 -7.52 -0.47
N GLU A 213 3.63 -6.72 -0.09
CA GLU A 213 3.80 -5.46 0.67
C GLU A 213 4.33 -5.66 2.11
N HIS A 214 4.48 -6.90 2.58
CA HIS A 214 5.02 -7.17 3.92
C HIS A 214 6.56 -7.04 3.93
N SER A 215 7.10 -6.09 4.69
CA SER A 215 8.52 -5.63 4.69
C SER A 215 9.64 -6.67 4.91
N VAL A 216 9.29 -7.92 5.23
CA VAL A 216 10.21 -9.07 5.30
C VAL A 216 10.22 -9.85 3.98
N ILE A 217 9.07 -9.95 3.32
CA ILE A 217 8.85 -10.59 2.02
C ILE A 217 9.36 -9.68 0.92
N GLU A 218 9.01 -8.39 0.96
CA GLU A 218 9.51 -7.33 0.06
C GLU A 218 11.03 -7.43 -0.17
N LYS A 219 11.83 -7.68 0.89
CA LYS A 219 13.29 -7.81 0.79
C LYS A 219 13.76 -9.13 0.17
N THR A 220 12.97 -10.18 0.26
CA THR A 220 13.23 -11.47 -0.39
C THR A 220 12.79 -11.43 -1.86
N THR A 221 11.64 -10.84 -2.17
CA THR A 221 11.18 -10.62 -3.56
C THR A 221 12.19 -9.73 -4.30
N ASN A 222 12.55 -8.56 -3.77
CA ASN A 222 13.59 -7.70 -4.35
C ASN A 222 14.97 -8.37 -4.52
N PHE A 223 15.26 -9.50 -3.85
CA PHE A 223 16.48 -10.29 -4.04
C PHE A 223 16.31 -11.40 -5.09
N VAL A 224 15.09 -11.89 -5.31
CA VAL A 224 14.71 -12.86 -6.34
C VAL A 224 14.48 -12.17 -7.69
N ASP A 225 13.93 -10.95 -7.67
CA ASP A 225 13.80 -10.08 -8.82
C ASP A 225 15.18 -9.65 -9.35
N GLN A 226 16.20 -9.52 -8.50
CA GLN A 226 17.55 -9.09 -8.91
C GLN A 226 18.17 -9.95 -10.03
N PRO A 227 18.19 -11.30 -9.96
CA PRO A 227 18.58 -12.14 -11.09
C PRO A 227 17.70 -12.01 -12.34
N GLN A 228 16.38 -11.87 -12.19
CA GLN A 228 15.44 -11.73 -13.33
C GLN A 228 15.63 -10.38 -14.03
N GLU A 229 15.66 -9.28 -13.28
CA GLU A 229 15.95 -7.94 -13.77
C GLU A 229 17.38 -7.83 -14.31
N ALA A 230 18.40 -8.41 -13.66
CA ALA A 230 19.76 -8.38 -14.19
C ALA A 230 19.87 -9.11 -15.54
N MET A 231 19.17 -10.23 -15.73
CA MET A 231 19.13 -10.93 -17.01
C MET A 231 18.33 -10.16 -18.06
N LYS A 232 17.19 -9.58 -17.68
CA LYS A 232 16.39 -8.68 -18.53
C LYS A 232 17.22 -7.49 -19.03
N ASN A 233 17.94 -6.81 -18.13
CA ASN A 233 18.87 -5.73 -18.48
C ASN A 233 20.05 -6.24 -19.36
N MET A 234 20.51 -7.48 -19.21
CA MET A 234 21.53 -8.08 -20.10
C MET A 234 21.01 -8.40 -21.50
N LEU A 235 19.75 -8.84 -21.63
CA LEU A 235 19.10 -9.12 -22.92
C LEU A 235 18.70 -7.82 -23.63
N GLU A 236 18.17 -6.84 -22.90
CA GLU A 236 17.92 -5.47 -23.40
C GLU A 236 19.20 -4.82 -23.94
N ALA A 237 20.35 -5.09 -23.31
CA ALA A 237 21.66 -4.62 -23.78
C ALA A 237 22.26 -5.42 -24.95
N ALA A 238 21.70 -6.59 -25.29
CA ALA A 238 22.18 -7.45 -26.36
C ALA A 238 21.46 -7.20 -27.70
N GLU A 239 20.14 -7.01 -27.69
CA GLU A 239 19.32 -6.97 -28.92
C GLU A 239 18.52 -5.68 -29.17
N GLY A 240 18.29 -4.86 -28.15
CA GLY A 240 17.60 -3.56 -28.28
C GLY A 240 16.07 -3.64 -28.19
N ASP A 241 15.54 -2.84 -27.25
CA ASP A 241 14.12 -2.59 -26.93
C ASP A 241 13.16 -3.80 -26.83
N PHE A 242 13.01 -4.29 -25.60
CA PHE A 242 12.01 -5.30 -25.22
C PHE A 242 10.69 -4.71 -24.69
N ASN A 243 10.51 -3.38 -24.63
CA ASN A 243 9.40 -2.74 -23.90
C ASN A 243 8.04 -2.76 -24.64
N GLY A 244 7.92 -3.51 -25.74
CA GLY A 244 6.65 -3.67 -26.46
C GLY A 244 5.74 -4.79 -25.95
N HIS A 245 6.29 -5.88 -25.37
CA HIS A 245 5.60 -7.18 -25.36
C HIS A 245 5.54 -7.89 -23.99
N THR A 246 5.46 -7.16 -22.86
CA THR A 246 5.19 -7.80 -21.55
C THR A 246 3.72 -8.15 -21.31
N GLU A 247 2.77 -7.58 -22.06
CA GLU A 247 1.34 -7.95 -21.97
C GLU A 247 0.92 -9.04 -22.98
N ALA A 248 1.82 -9.53 -23.85
CA ALA A 248 1.52 -10.58 -24.82
C ALA A 248 2.76 -11.40 -25.24
N TRP A 249 3.26 -12.28 -24.36
CA TRP A 249 4.12 -13.39 -24.79
C TRP A 249 3.29 -14.42 -25.57
N ASN A 250 3.11 -14.18 -26.86
CA ASN A 250 2.43 -15.07 -27.79
C ASN A 250 3.45 -15.98 -28.53
N TRP A 251 2.97 -17.03 -29.19
CA TRP A 251 3.81 -17.94 -29.99
C TRP A 251 4.16 -17.38 -31.39
N GLU A 252 3.74 -16.16 -31.72
CA GLU A 252 3.72 -15.62 -33.08
C GLU A 252 4.66 -14.41 -33.29
N GLU A 253 5.16 -13.77 -32.23
CA GLU A 253 6.04 -12.60 -32.29
C GLU A 253 7.49 -12.89 -31.84
N GLY A 254 8.41 -12.86 -32.81
CA GLY A 254 9.75 -12.28 -32.69
C GLY A 254 10.84 -12.98 -31.85
N HIS A 255 10.53 -13.70 -30.77
CA HIS A 255 11.54 -14.17 -29.82
C HIS A 255 12.31 -15.40 -30.34
N SER A 256 13.64 -15.40 -30.18
CA SER A 256 14.45 -16.57 -30.55
C SER A 256 14.21 -17.74 -29.60
N THR A 257 14.26 -18.96 -30.13
CA THR A 257 14.17 -20.19 -29.33
C THR A 257 15.27 -20.27 -28.26
N GLU A 258 16.42 -19.63 -28.49
CA GLU A 258 17.56 -19.65 -27.58
C GLU A 258 17.31 -18.77 -26.35
N ASP A 259 16.65 -17.62 -26.50
CA ASP A 259 16.32 -16.70 -25.39
C ASP A 259 15.23 -17.26 -24.49
N VAL A 260 14.18 -17.86 -25.07
CA VAL A 260 13.13 -18.55 -24.31
C VAL A 260 13.71 -19.71 -23.49
N VAL A 261 14.71 -20.42 -24.04
CA VAL A 261 15.44 -21.48 -23.36
C VAL A 261 16.38 -20.93 -22.27
N ALA A 262 17.11 -19.84 -22.54
CA ALA A 262 18.00 -19.20 -21.57
C ALA A 262 17.22 -18.66 -20.36
N LEU A 263 16.12 -17.92 -20.60
CA LEU A 263 15.26 -17.38 -19.55
C LEU A 263 14.59 -18.51 -18.74
N GLY A 264 14.04 -19.52 -19.42
CA GLY A 264 13.43 -20.67 -18.75
C GLY A 264 14.42 -21.46 -17.87
N ALA A 265 15.70 -21.54 -18.27
CA ALA A 265 16.76 -22.13 -17.46
C ALA A 265 17.10 -21.28 -16.22
N VAL A 266 17.19 -19.96 -16.35
CA VAL A 266 17.42 -19.03 -15.22
C VAL A 266 16.27 -19.11 -14.22
N VAL A 267 15.02 -19.00 -14.69
CA VAL A 267 13.82 -19.10 -13.86
C VAL A 267 13.75 -20.46 -13.15
N ALA A 268 14.15 -21.56 -13.80
CA ALA A 268 14.23 -22.87 -13.17
C ALA A 268 15.32 -22.95 -12.07
N VAL A 269 16.49 -22.33 -12.27
CA VAL A 269 17.56 -22.25 -11.26
C VAL A 269 17.13 -21.42 -10.06
N VAL A 270 16.49 -20.27 -10.28
CA VAL A 270 15.96 -19.40 -9.21
C VAL A 270 14.86 -20.14 -8.44
N ASN A 271 13.88 -20.73 -9.12
CA ASN A 271 12.87 -21.60 -8.50
C ASN A 271 13.51 -22.68 -7.62
N LYS A 272 14.60 -23.32 -8.08
CA LYS A 272 15.28 -24.38 -7.32
C LYS A 272 16.03 -23.87 -6.09
N ALA A 273 16.60 -22.66 -6.18
CA ALA A 273 17.25 -21.99 -5.06
C ALA A 273 16.21 -21.58 -3.99
N VAL A 274 15.08 -21.01 -4.40
CA VAL A 274 13.98 -20.63 -3.50
C VAL A 274 13.30 -21.87 -2.91
N ASP A 275 13.02 -22.92 -3.70
CA ASP A 275 12.57 -24.24 -3.20
C ASP A 275 13.50 -24.70 -2.06
N SER A 276 14.82 -24.68 -2.28
CA SER A 276 15.81 -25.12 -1.28
C SER A 276 15.85 -24.22 -0.03
N ALA A 277 15.62 -22.92 -0.17
CA ALA A 277 15.60 -21.96 0.93
C ALA A 277 14.30 -22.01 1.76
N VAL A 278 13.18 -22.41 1.16
CA VAL A 278 11.85 -22.47 1.81
C VAL A 278 11.55 -23.87 2.39
N ASP A 279 11.94 -24.95 1.71
CA ASP A 279 11.75 -26.35 2.15
C ASP A 279 12.33 -26.55 3.56
N ASP A 280 13.60 -26.19 3.77
CA ASP A 280 14.32 -26.53 4.99
C ASP A 280 13.78 -25.83 6.27
N PRO A 281 13.42 -24.53 6.28
CA PRO A 281 12.73 -23.88 7.41
C PRO A 281 11.31 -24.39 7.64
N VAL A 282 10.49 -24.56 6.59
CA VAL A 282 9.10 -25.03 6.70
C VAL A 282 9.09 -26.46 7.26
N HIS A 283 10.03 -27.31 6.82
CA HIS A 283 10.22 -28.66 7.33
C HIS A 283 10.57 -28.67 8.81
N LYS A 284 11.51 -27.81 9.25
CA LYS A 284 11.87 -27.69 10.66
C LYS A 284 10.70 -27.19 11.50
N GLY A 285 9.85 -26.31 10.97
CA GLY A 285 8.60 -25.87 11.60
C GLY A 285 7.58 -27.00 11.76
N ILE A 286 7.25 -27.70 10.67
CA ILE A 286 6.24 -28.77 10.66
C ILE A 286 6.72 -30.01 11.43
N ASN A 287 8.01 -30.33 11.39
CA ASN A 287 8.59 -31.39 12.22
C ASN A 287 8.56 -31.01 13.71
N ARG A 288 8.67 -29.73 14.08
CA ARG A 288 8.46 -29.29 15.48
C ARG A 288 6.99 -29.36 15.88
N ALA A 289 6.06 -29.01 14.99
CA ALA A 289 4.62 -29.07 15.24
C ALA A 289 4.05 -30.51 15.31
N THR A 290 4.65 -31.45 14.58
CA THR A 290 4.29 -32.89 14.60
C THR A 290 5.14 -33.73 15.56
N GLY A 291 6.11 -33.12 16.26
CA GLY A 291 6.99 -33.80 17.23
C GLY A 291 8.10 -34.67 16.61
N ALA A 292 8.39 -34.50 15.31
CA ALA A 292 9.23 -35.38 14.51
C ALA A 292 10.76 -35.26 14.72
N ALA A 293 11.26 -34.20 15.34
CA ALA A 293 12.71 -33.92 15.43
C ALA A 293 13.41 -34.69 16.58
N GLY A 294 14.17 -35.73 16.24
CA GLY A 294 15.17 -36.33 17.15
C GLY A 294 16.46 -35.50 17.24
N LYS A 295 17.17 -35.60 18.36
CA LYS A 295 18.41 -34.84 18.61
C LYS A 295 19.52 -35.21 17.62
N ARG A 296 20.17 -34.22 17.00
CA ARG A 296 21.57 -34.36 16.57
C ARG A 296 22.47 -34.20 17.80
N THR A 297 23.41 -35.12 17.98
CA THR A 297 24.50 -34.99 18.95
C THR A 297 25.45 -33.86 18.55
N PRO A 298 26.05 -33.12 19.49
CA PRO A 298 27.04 -32.10 19.15
C PRO A 298 28.37 -32.75 18.73
N HIS A 299 28.97 -32.26 17.64
CA HIS A 299 30.38 -32.54 17.36
C HIS A 299 31.27 -31.93 18.46
N MET A 300 32.27 -32.69 18.92
CA MET A 300 33.36 -32.15 19.74
C MET A 300 34.13 -31.06 18.98
N PRO A 301 34.53 -29.96 19.63
CA PRO A 301 35.54 -29.07 19.08
C PRO A 301 36.92 -29.75 19.12
N LEU A 302 37.75 -29.48 18.11
CA LEU A 302 39.13 -29.98 18.06
C LEU A 302 39.94 -29.49 19.26
N VAL A 303 40.71 -30.39 19.86
CA VAL A 303 41.77 -30.04 20.81
C VAL A 303 42.93 -29.44 20.03
N GLN A 304 43.26 -28.17 20.30
CA GLN A 304 44.56 -27.61 19.93
C GLN A 304 45.29 -27.13 21.18
N ARG A 305 46.28 -27.92 21.61
CA ARG A 305 47.21 -27.56 22.68
C ARG A 305 48.24 -26.55 22.15
N CYS A 306 48.45 -25.47 22.89
CA CYS A 306 49.75 -24.82 23.06
C CYS A 306 49.82 -24.26 24.50
N GLY A 307 50.98 -24.35 25.15
CA GLY A 307 51.14 -24.04 26.58
C GLY A 307 51.42 -22.57 26.90
N GLY A 308 51.39 -22.22 28.19
CA GLY A 308 51.94 -20.98 28.73
C GLY A 308 53.44 -21.09 29.04
N PRO A 309 54.02 -20.33 30.00
CA PRO A 309 53.41 -19.31 30.87
C PRO A 309 54.09 -17.91 30.78
N GLY A 310 53.51 -16.89 31.41
CA GLY A 310 54.11 -15.55 31.52
C GLY A 310 53.38 -14.64 32.53
N THR A 311 54.11 -13.83 33.28
CA THR A 311 53.66 -13.12 34.50
C THR A 311 53.59 -11.60 34.38
N GLY A 312 52.81 -10.96 35.27
CA GLY A 312 52.70 -9.49 35.43
C GLY A 312 51.43 -8.89 34.81
N GLY A 313 50.86 -7.78 35.29
CA GLY A 313 51.23 -6.96 36.46
C GLY A 313 50.56 -5.58 36.42
N THR A 314 49.43 -5.41 37.12
CA THR A 314 48.82 -4.14 37.58
C THR A 314 48.81 -2.87 36.68
N ARG A 315 47.61 -2.35 36.36
CA ARG A 315 47.00 -1.18 37.05
C ARG A 315 45.55 -0.88 36.62
N ARG A 316 44.87 -0.12 37.49
CA ARG A 316 43.43 0.20 37.50
C ARG A 316 42.98 1.08 36.33
N PHE A 317 41.71 0.93 35.94
CA PHE A 317 40.75 2.06 35.92
C PHE A 317 39.37 1.58 36.40
N VAL A 318 38.68 2.41 37.18
CA VAL A 318 37.34 2.14 37.72
C VAL A 318 36.40 3.22 37.21
N ILE A 319 35.27 2.82 36.62
CA ILE A 319 34.15 3.71 36.31
C ILE A 319 32.91 3.12 37.00
N PRO A 320 32.17 3.88 37.83
CA PRO A 320 31.03 3.36 38.56
C PRO A 320 29.79 3.25 37.65
N THR A 321 29.15 2.07 37.66
CA THR A 321 27.85 1.85 37.04
C THR A 321 26.73 2.28 37.99
N ALA A 322 26.14 3.46 37.73
CA ALA A 322 24.92 3.89 38.41
C ALA A 322 23.68 3.19 37.83
N GLN A 323 22.84 2.65 38.70
CA GLN A 323 21.60 1.97 38.33
C GLN A 323 20.49 2.98 38.08
N HIS A 324 19.72 2.81 36.99
CA HIS A 324 18.31 3.21 36.97
C HIS A 324 17.48 2.14 36.28
N SER A 325 16.86 1.27 37.08
CA SER A 325 15.80 0.38 36.61
C SER A 325 14.45 1.08 36.76
N THR A 326 13.77 1.38 35.66
CA THR A 326 12.40 1.89 35.69
C THR A 326 11.47 0.82 35.16
N ARG A 327 10.76 0.15 36.09
CA ARG A 327 9.86 -0.97 35.79
C ARG A 327 8.61 -0.48 35.05
N TYR A 328 8.42 -0.88 33.79
CA TYR A 328 7.11 -0.77 33.13
C TYR A 328 6.29 -2.05 33.30
N PHE A 329 5.34 -2.02 34.24
CA PHE A 329 4.32 -3.06 34.40
C PHE A 329 3.30 -2.98 33.25
N ALA A 330 3.37 -3.89 32.29
CA ALA A 330 2.38 -3.99 31.22
C ALA A 330 1.08 -4.66 31.71
N MET A 331 0.18 -3.88 32.31
CA MET A 331 -1.20 -4.32 32.56
C MET A 331 -1.97 -4.50 31.24
N LYS A 332 -2.03 -5.73 30.73
CA LYS A 332 -2.96 -6.10 29.66
C LYS A 332 -4.39 -6.16 30.20
N ARG A 333 -5.20 -5.15 29.88
CA ARG A 333 -6.67 -5.23 29.95
C ARG A 333 -7.24 -5.31 28.54
N THR A 334 -7.88 -6.44 28.24
CA THR A 334 -8.62 -6.69 27.00
C THR A 334 -9.87 -5.82 26.97
N ALA A 335 -9.97 -4.89 26.02
CA ALA A 335 -11.21 -4.22 25.71
C ALA A 335 -12.06 -5.13 24.79
N THR A 336 -12.95 -5.91 25.40
CA THR A 336 -13.82 -6.83 24.66
C THR A 336 -14.92 -6.07 23.94
N ALA A 337 -14.79 -5.90 22.62
CA ALA A 337 -15.90 -5.44 21.77
C ALA A 337 -16.96 -6.54 21.68
N ALA A 338 -17.94 -6.51 22.59
CA ALA A 338 -19.07 -7.41 22.58
C ALA A 338 -20.11 -6.94 21.55
N SER A 339 -20.22 -7.66 20.43
CA SER A 339 -21.43 -7.66 19.61
C SER A 339 -21.96 -9.09 19.54
N LEU A 340 -23.21 -9.27 19.95
CA LEU A 340 -23.85 -10.57 20.08
C LEU A 340 -24.24 -11.12 18.71
N THR A 341 -23.93 -12.39 18.48
CA THR A 341 -24.46 -13.15 17.35
C THR A 341 -25.91 -13.54 17.60
N SER A 342 -26.84 -12.96 16.85
CA SER A 342 -28.16 -13.56 16.58
C SER A 342 -28.40 -13.49 15.07
N GLY A 343 -28.67 -14.64 14.45
CA GLY A 343 -28.59 -14.78 13.00
C GLY A 343 -29.71 -14.08 12.23
N ALA A 344 -29.31 -13.19 11.32
CA ALA A 344 -29.96 -12.98 10.04
C ALA A 344 -28.83 -12.75 9.01
N LYS A 345 -28.93 -13.33 7.81
CA LYS A 345 -27.96 -13.07 6.73
C LYS A 345 -28.10 -11.59 6.32
N SER A 346 -27.22 -10.71 6.79
CA SER A 346 -27.12 -9.38 6.20
C SER A 346 -26.53 -9.55 4.81
N THR A 347 -27.33 -9.33 3.78
CA THR A 347 -26.82 -9.01 2.44
C THR A 347 -25.75 -7.93 2.60
N LYS A 348 -24.54 -8.16 2.06
CA LYS A 348 -23.52 -7.10 1.98
C LYS A 348 -24.19 -5.93 1.25
N LYS A 349 -24.43 -4.80 1.93
CA LYS A 349 -24.98 -3.62 1.26
C LYS A 349 -24.04 -3.29 0.10
N PRO A 350 -24.55 -3.07 -1.13
CA PRO A 350 -23.69 -2.67 -2.24
C PRO A 350 -22.89 -1.41 -1.85
N ARG A 351 -21.64 -1.35 -2.31
CA ARG A 351 -20.81 -0.15 -2.12
C ARG A 351 -21.59 1.03 -2.73
N PRO A 352 -21.81 2.15 -2.02
CA PRO A 352 -22.43 3.32 -2.62
C PRO A 352 -21.63 3.74 -3.85
N ALA A 353 -22.29 3.81 -5.00
CA ALA A 353 -21.68 4.33 -6.22
C ALA A 353 -21.44 5.83 -6.01
N VAL A 354 -20.17 6.23 -6.03
CA VAL A 354 -19.80 7.65 -6.09
C VAL A 354 -19.68 8.00 -7.56
N PRO A 355 -20.34 9.05 -8.06
CA PRO A 355 -20.19 9.50 -9.45
C PRO A 355 -18.72 9.72 -9.80
N GLU A 356 -18.34 9.37 -11.03
CA GLU A 356 -16.96 9.53 -11.49
C GLU A 356 -16.66 11.01 -11.74
N TYR A 357 -15.50 11.48 -11.28
CA TYR A 357 -15.22 12.93 -11.19
C TYR A 357 -15.36 13.65 -12.53
N HIS A 358 -14.97 13.02 -13.65
CA HIS A 358 -15.09 13.61 -14.98
C HIS A 358 -16.55 13.80 -15.45
N LEU A 359 -17.53 13.12 -14.83
CA LEU A 359 -18.96 13.26 -15.10
C LEU A 359 -19.61 14.42 -14.31
N THR A 360 -18.84 15.18 -13.53
CA THR A 360 -19.35 16.38 -12.85
C THR A 360 -19.88 17.37 -13.88
N THR A 361 -21.13 17.81 -13.72
CA THR A 361 -21.83 18.64 -14.72
C THR A 361 -21.10 19.95 -14.99
N SER A 362 -20.61 20.14 -16.21
CA SER A 362 -19.93 21.36 -16.63
C SER A 362 -20.85 22.56 -16.78
N VAL A 363 -20.31 23.73 -16.43
CA VAL A 363 -20.90 25.03 -16.77
C VAL A 363 -20.85 25.22 -18.29
N ARG A 364 -21.85 25.93 -18.83
CA ARG A 364 -21.98 26.20 -20.26
C ARG A 364 -22.23 27.68 -20.52
N ASN A 365 -21.73 28.17 -21.64
CA ASN A 365 -22.04 29.48 -22.19
C ASN A 365 -23.48 29.51 -22.76
N GLU A 366 -23.97 30.70 -23.12
CA GLU A 366 -25.28 30.89 -23.75
C GLU A 366 -25.45 30.12 -25.07
N ASP A 367 -24.36 29.89 -25.81
CA ASP A 367 -24.33 29.10 -27.06
C ASP A 367 -24.31 27.57 -26.82
N GLY A 368 -24.27 27.13 -25.56
CA GLY A 368 -24.21 25.72 -25.16
C GLY A 368 -22.80 25.11 -25.15
N SER A 369 -21.76 25.83 -25.55
CA SER A 369 -20.36 25.39 -25.39
C SER A 369 -19.99 25.22 -23.90
N ILE A 370 -19.06 24.32 -23.57
CA ILE A 370 -18.63 24.10 -22.18
C ILE A 370 -17.57 25.11 -21.77
N VAL A 371 -17.63 25.59 -20.53
CA VAL A 371 -16.61 26.48 -19.95
C VAL A 371 -15.57 25.64 -19.22
N TRP A 372 -14.55 25.18 -19.93
CA TRP A 372 -13.52 24.28 -19.40
C TRP A 372 -12.19 24.40 -20.19
N PRO A 373 -11.01 24.38 -19.53
CA PRO A 373 -10.77 24.23 -18.09
C PRO A 373 -11.01 25.52 -17.29
N ALA A 374 -11.14 26.66 -17.98
CA ALA A 374 -11.49 27.97 -17.48
C ALA A 374 -12.18 28.75 -18.63
N PRO A 375 -12.72 29.96 -18.42
CA PRO A 375 -13.22 30.82 -19.51
C PRO A 375 -12.13 31.09 -20.57
N GLU A 376 -12.48 31.00 -21.86
CA GLU A 376 -11.49 31.05 -22.95
C GLU A 376 -10.82 32.42 -23.08
N ASP A 377 -11.51 33.51 -22.71
CA ASP A 377 -10.92 34.85 -22.63
C ASP A 377 -9.80 34.92 -21.58
N LYS A 378 -9.98 34.24 -20.44
CA LYS A 378 -8.97 34.13 -19.38
C LYS A 378 -7.81 33.21 -19.82
N MET A 379 -8.11 32.12 -20.52
CA MET A 379 -7.10 31.24 -21.12
C MET A 379 -6.21 32.02 -22.11
N GLU A 380 -6.82 32.77 -23.04
CA GLU A 380 -6.04 33.54 -24.02
C GLU A 380 -5.34 34.76 -23.40
N ALA A 381 -5.90 35.35 -22.34
CA ALA A 381 -5.19 36.36 -21.54
C ALA A 381 -3.92 35.80 -20.90
N ALA A 382 -3.94 34.56 -20.37
CA ALA A 382 -2.73 33.90 -19.86
C ALA A 382 -1.74 33.55 -20.97
N ARG A 383 -2.20 33.01 -22.10
CA ARG A 383 -1.35 32.74 -23.28
C ARG A 383 -0.66 34.02 -23.76
N SER A 384 -1.40 35.14 -23.81
CA SER A 384 -0.88 36.46 -24.18
C SER A 384 0.10 37.03 -23.15
N PHE A 385 -0.18 36.87 -21.85
CA PHE A 385 0.73 37.27 -20.76
C PHE A 385 2.07 36.54 -20.86
N ILE A 386 2.06 35.22 -21.13
CA ILE A 386 3.28 34.41 -21.29
C ILE A 386 4.07 34.88 -22.52
N ARG A 387 3.42 35.09 -23.67
CA ARG A 387 4.08 35.60 -24.88
C ARG A 387 4.73 36.98 -24.64
N GLU A 388 4.05 37.87 -23.93
CA GLU A 388 4.60 39.20 -23.58
C GLU A 388 5.79 39.09 -22.62
N CYS A 389 5.71 38.23 -21.60
CA CYS A 389 6.80 37.98 -20.66
C CYS A 389 8.09 37.54 -21.37
N VAL A 390 7.96 36.60 -22.33
CA VAL A 390 9.09 36.14 -23.14
C VAL A 390 9.61 37.26 -24.05
N ALA A 391 8.72 37.95 -24.78
CA ALA A 391 9.10 39.05 -25.68
C ALA A 391 9.77 40.24 -24.94
N ALA A 392 9.44 40.45 -23.67
CA ALA A 392 10.06 41.48 -22.85
C ALA A 392 11.49 41.13 -22.40
N GLY A 393 11.84 39.84 -22.29
CA GLY A 393 13.20 39.40 -21.92
C GLY A 393 13.68 39.93 -20.56
N LYS A 394 12.82 39.87 -19.53
CA LYS A 394 13.08 40.48 -18.21
C LYS A 394 13.04 39.47 -17.05
N PRO A 395 13.62 39.82 -15.87
CA PRO A 395 13.53 39.01 -14.67
C PRO A 395 12.10 38.58 -14.34
N THR A 396 11.93 37.27 -14.17
CA THR A 396 10.64 36.59 -14.03
C THR A 396 10.67 35.68 -12.81
N LEU A 397 9.69 35.82 -11.92
CA LEU A 397 9.58 35.05 -10.69
C LEU A 397 8.41 34.06 -10.75
N ILE A 398 8.70 32.78 -10.54
CA ILE A 398 7.71 31.70 -10.47
C ILE A 398 7.49 31.31 -9.00
N ILE A 399 6.24 31.28 -8.55
CA ILE A 399 5.85 31.07 -7.16
C ILE A 399 4.83 29.91 -7.10
N PRO A 400 5.30 28.66 -7.23
CA PRO A 400 4.45 27.49 -7.12
C PRO A 400 4.08 27.20 -5.66
N ASP A 401 2.92 26.60 -5.41
CA ASP A 401 2.73 25.95 -4.11
C ASP A 401 3.64 24.74 -3.93
N LYS A 402 3.80 24.34 -2.67
CA LYS A 402 4.81 23.40 -2.15
C LYS A 402 4.53 21.91 -2.37
N ASP A 403 3.36 21.49 -2.87
CA ASP A 403 3.05 20.08 -3.20
C ASP A 403 3.18 19.79 -4.71
N ALA A 404 2.76 18.59 -5.11
CA ALA A 404 2.95 18.09 -6.46
C ALA A 404 2.24 18.92 -7.52
N ASP A 405 1.06 19.49 -7.25
CA ASP A 405 0.31 20.24 -8.27
C ASP A 405 0.93 21.62 -8.51
N GLY A 406 1.19 22.39 -7.44
CA GLY A 406 1.97 23.62 -7.52
C GLY A 406 3.36 23.45 -8.12
N LEU A 407 4.18 22.53 -7.60
CA LEU A 407 5.56 22.35 -8.09
C LEU A 407 5.59 21.91 -9.56
N THR A 408 4.67 21.03 -10.00
CA THR A 408 4.59 20.66 -11.43
C THR A 408 4.10 21.82 -12.28
N SER A 409 3.10 22.59 -11.84
CA SER A 409 2.66 23.83 -12.52
C SER A 409 3.85 24.75 -12.80
N GLY A 410 4.70 24.98 -11.79
CA GLY A 410 5.88 25.83 -11.93
C GLY A 410 6.92 25.29 -12.90
N VAL A 411 7.19 23.97 -12.91
CA VAL A 411 8.15 23.38 -13.85
C VAL A 411 7.59 23.32 -15.27
N ILE A 412 6.28 23.12 -15.45
CA ILE A 412 5.60 23.21 -16.76
C ILE A 412 5.75 24.62 -17.33
N LEU A 413 5.45 25.65 -16.53
CA LEU A 413 5.63 27.05 -16.94
C LEU A 413 7.10 27.37 -17.25
N HIS A 414 8.04 27.00 -16.36
CA HIS A 414 9.47 27.21 -16.58
C HIS A 414 9.95 26.61 -17.90
N ARG A 415 9.61 25.34 -18.17
CA ARG A 415 9.97 24.67 -19.44
C ARG A 415 9.38 25.40 -20.63
N THR A 416 8.14 25.85 -20.53
CA THR A 416 7.46 26.60 -21.60
C THR A 416 8.13 27.94 -21.87
N LEU A 417 8.48 28.71 -20.84
CA LEU A 417 9.21 29.99 -20.99
C LEU A 417 10.57 29.79 -21.68
N VAL A 418 11.31 28.75 -21.31
CA VAL A 418 12.60 28.41 -21.92
C VAL A 418 12.44 27.92 -23.37
N LEU A 419 11.42 27.09 -23.66
CA LEU A 419 11.11 26.64 -25.03
C LEU A 419 10.75 27.82 -25.95
N LEU A 420 10.05 28.82 -25.41
CA LEU A 420 9.73 30.06 -26.13
C LEU A 420 10.92 31.02 -26.27
N GLY A 421 12.07 30.72 -25.65
CA GLY A 421 13.32 31.47 -25.82
C GLY A 421 13.66 32.48 -24.71
N LEU A 422 12.97 32.46 -23.56
CA LEU A 422 13.40 33.24 -22.40
C LEU A 422 14.68 32.62 -21.80
N ASP A 423 15.70 33.45 -21.59
CA ASP A 423 16.97 33.03 -20.98
C ASP A 423 16.71 32.45 -19.57
N PRO A 424 17.11 31.19 -19.28
CA PRO A 424 16.92 30.58 -17.96
C PRO A 424 17.51 31.39 -16.80
N SER A 425 18.56 32.19 -17.03
CA SER A 425 19.16 33.06 -16.00
C SER A 425 18.26 34.23 -15.57
N LEU A 426 17.21 34.55 -16.34
CA LEU A 426 16.18 35.52 -15.98
C LEU A 426 15.04 34.91 -15.17
N ILE A 427 14.97 33.59 -15.03
CA ILE A 427 13.90 32.88 -14.34
C ILE A 427 14.37 32.50 -12.93
N SER A 428 13.67 32.99 -11.91
CA SER A 428 13.85 32.61 -10.51
C SER A 428 12.60 31.91 -9.98
N SER A 429 12.76 31.06 -8.96
CA SER A 429 11.63 30.59 -8.15
C SER A 429 11.67 31.20 -6.74
N TYR A 430 10.49 31.34 -6.12
CA TYR A 430 10.36 31.64 -4.70
C TYR A 430 9.41 30.65 -4.03
N HIS A 431 9.80 30.14 -2.87
CA HIS A 431 9.03 29.17 -2.08
C HIS A 431 8.82 29.73 -0.67
N PRO A 432 7.57 30.01 -0.25
CA PRO A 432 7.28 30.53 1.08
C PRO A 432 7.83 29.64 2.21
N PRO A 433 8.59 30.21 3.17
CA PRO A 433 9.06 29.52 4.37
C PRO A 433 7.95 28.81 5.16
N LYS A 434 8.35 27.82 5.98
CA LYS A 434 7.44 27.01 6.79
C LYS A 434 6.50 27.88 7.65
N GLY A 435 5.20 27.74 7.43
CA GLY A 435 4.17 28.47 8.18
C GLY A 435 3.87 29.88 7.68
N THR A 436 4.50 30.31 6.58
CA THR A 436 4.17 31.56 5.86
C THR A 436 3.41 31.27 4.57
N ASN A 437 2.81 32.29 3.98
CA ASN A 437 2.10 32.27 2.71
C ASN A 437 2.40 33.54 1.90
N ILE A 438 2.09 33.55 0.60
CA ILE A 438 2.45 34.66 -0.30
C ILE A 438 1.78 36.01 0.05
N HIS A 439 0.71 36.02 0.84
CA HIS A 439 0.04 37.24 1.28
C HIS A 439 0.68 37.86 2.54
N ASP A 440 1.66 37.19 3.16
CA ASP A 440 2.38 37.72 4.32
C ASP A 440 3.39 38.79 3.89
N ALA A 441 3.54 39.85 4.70
CA ALA A 441 4.44 40.97 4.41
C ALA A 441 5.91 40.51 4.24
N SER A 442 6.37 39.55 5.03
CA SER A 442 7.72 38.98 4.91
C SER A 442 7.94 38.25 3.56
N CYS A 443 6.91 37.63 3.01
CA CYS A 443 7.00 37.02 1.68
C CYS A 443 7.05 38.08 0.58
N ARG A 444 6.24 39.13 0.69
CA ARG A 444 6.26 40.31 -0.19
C ARG A 444 7.65 40.98 -0.25
N GLU A 445 8.29 41.19 0.91
CA GLU A 445 9.65 41.74 0.99
C GLU A 445 10.69 40.81 0.34
N ALA A 446 10.59 39.49 0.60
CA ALA A 446 11.47 38.50 -0.01
C ALA A 446 11.30 38.44 -1.54
N MET A 447 10.07 38.38 -2.05
CA MET A 447 9.75 38.42 -3.49
C MET A 447 10.26 39.71 -4.15
N SER A 448 10.15 40.85 -3.47
CA SER A 448 10.66 42.14 -3.96
C SER A 448 12.19 42.12 -4.16
N SER A 449 12.91 41.33 -3.36
CA SER A 449 14.37 41.21 -3.42
C SER A 449 14.87 40.51 -4.70
N HIS A 450 14.01 39.81 -5.43
CA HIS A 450 14.33 39.25 -6.76
C HIS A 450 14.23 40.30 -7.89
N ASN A 451 13.73 41.51 -7.61
CA ASN A 451 13.46 42.56 -8.60
C ASN A 451 12.73 42.09 -9.89
N PRO A 452 11.61 41.33 -9.77
CA PRO A 452 10.94 40.76 -10.94
C PRO A 452 10.11 41.81 -11.71
N ALA A 453 10.14 41.74 -13.03
CA ALA A 453 9.21 42.45 -13.90
C ALA A 453 7.91 41.67 -14.12
N TYR A 454 7.99 40.33 -14.11
CA TYR A 454 6.86 39.41 -14.24
C TYR A 454 6.82 38.45 -13.06
N ILE A 455 5.63 38.21 -12.50
CA ILE A 455 5.40 37.29 -11.40
C ILE A 455 4.27 36.33 -11.75
N PHE A 456 4.55 35.04 -11.66
CA PHE A 456 3.59 33.95 -11.85
C PHE A 456 3.36 33.23 -10.52
N VAL A 457 2.16 33.35 -9.97
CA VAL A 457 1.70 32.56 -8.82
C VAL A 457 0.92 31.36 -9.32
N LEU A 458 1.27 30.17 -8.86
CA LEU A 458 0.70 28.91 -9.35
C LEU A 458 0.22 28.05 -8.18
N ASP A 459 -1.00 27.54 -8.30
CA ASP A 459 -1.65 26.65 -7.31
C ASP A 459 -1.86 27.25 -5.90
N GLN A 460 -1.89 28.58 -5.85
CA GLN A 460 -2.20 29.34 -4.66
C GLN A 460 -2.59 30.76 -5.08
N GLY A 461 -2.99 31.58 -4.10
CA GLY A 461 -3.16 33.01 -4.31
C GLY A 461 -4.57 33.43 -4.71
N SER A 462 -5.53 32.52 -4.89
CA SER A 462 -6.94 32.88 -5.03
C SER A 462 -7.55 33.33 -3.68
N ARG A 463 -7.12 34.51 -3.23
CA ARG A 463 -7.58 35.25 -2.07
C ARG A 463 -7.30 36.75 -2.31
N PRO A 464 -8.21 37.66 -1.91
CA PRO A 464 -7.98 39.08 -2.03
C PRO A 464 -6.84 39.54 -1.12
N GLY A 465 -6.04 40.48 -1.61
CA GLY A 465 -4.93 41.07 -0.89
C GLY A 465 -4.20 42.14 -1.72
N PRO A 466 -3.26 42.87 -1.11
CA PRO A 466 -2.51 43.88 -1.82
C PRO A 466 -1.61 43.26 -2.90
N ARG A 467 -1.27 44.06 -3.93
CA ARG A 467 -0.38 43.74 -5.08
C ARG A 467 0.77 42.80 -4.70
N LEU A 468 1.20 41.86 -5.53
CA LEU A 468 2.18 40.83 -5.11
C LEU A 468 3.48 41.39 -4.50
N ILE A 469 4.01 42.47 -5.11
CA ILE A 469 5.09 43.30 -4.55
C ILE A 469 4.77 44.79 -4.73
N ASP A 470 5.45 45.64 -3.96
CA ASP A 470 5.19 47.09 -3.98
C ASP A 470 5.79 47.76 -5.23
N ALA A 471 6.89 47.20 -5.78
CA ALA A 471 7.49 47.67 -7.02
C ALA A 471 6.56 47.47 -8.24
N PRO A 472 6.74 48.24 -9.34
CA PRO A 472 6.04 47.99 -10.59
C PRO A 472 6.41 46.62 -11.19
N HIS A 473 5.41 45.77 -11.40
CA HIS A 473 5.52 44.43 -11.96
C HIS A 473 4.21 44.08 -12.68
N ARG A 474 4.22 43.00 -13.48
CA ARG A 474 3.00 42.34 -13.95
C ARG A 474 2.79 41.03 -13.19
N GLY A 475 1.61 40.87 -12.59
CA GLY A 475 1.25 39.65 -11.85
C GLY A 475 0.23 38.79 -12.61
N ILE A 476 0.36 37.47 -12.50
CA ILE A 476 -0.68 36.50 -12.86
C ILE A 476 -0.81 35.42 -11.78
N VAL A 477 -2.04 35.01 -11.49
CA VAL A 477 -2.41 33.89 -10.63
C VAL A 477 -3.11 32.83 -11.48
N ILE A 478 -2.56 31.61 -11.49
CA ILE A 478 -3.16 30.41 -12.13
C ILE A 478 -3.41 29.37 -11.04
N ASP A 479 -4.68 29.11 -10.73
CA ASP A 479 -5.06 28.38 -9.50
C ASP A 479 -6.42 27.68 -9.67
N HIS A 480 -6.73 26.70 -8.83
CA HIS A 480 -7.98 25.93 -8.87
C HIS A 480 -8.73 25.88 -7.51
N HIS A 481 -8.16 26.49 -6.46
CA HIS A 481 -8.78 26.61 -5.15
C HIS A 481 -10.10 27.41 -5.19
N HIS A 482 -11.01 27.12 -4.26
CA HIS A 482 -12.31 27.81 -4.20
C HIS A 482 -12.16 29.33 -3.96
N ALA A 483 -12.64 30.11 -4.93
CA ALA A 483 -12.50 31.56 -5.00
C ALA A 483 -13.73 32.24 -5.61
N LEU A 484 -13.99 33.47 -5.18
CA LEU A 484 -14.87 34.41 -5.89
C LEU A 484 -14.10 35.07 -7.06
N GLU A 485 -14.81 35.80 -7.92
CA GLU A 485 -14.22 36.45 -9.11
C GLU A 485 -13.10 37.45 -8.75
N ASP A 486 -13.30 38.25 -7.69
CA ASP A 486 -12.31 39.21 -7.18
C ASP A 486 -11.41 38.63 -6.06
N ASP A 487 -11.45 37.32 -5.80
CA ASP A 487 -10.58 36.68 -4.79
C ASP A 487 -9.15 36.50 -5.33
N HIS A 488 -8.43 37.60 -5.60
CA HIS A 488 -7.03 37.57 -6.02
C HIS A 488 -6.26 38.85 -5.61
N PRO A 489 -4.91 38.88 -5.67
CA PRO A 489 -4.14 40.07 -5.36
C PRO A 489 -4.42 41.21 -6.35
N GLU A 490 -4.39 42.45 -5.86
CA GLU A 490 -4.51 43.67 -6.69
C GLU A 490 -3.52 43.66 -7.88
N ASP A 491 -3.91 44.30 -8.98
CA ASP A 491 -3.16 44.42 -10.24
C ASP A 491 -2.69 43.09 -10.88
N SER A 492 -3.22 41.94 -10.44
CA SER A 492 -2.87 40.62 -10.97
C SER A 492 -3.97 40.10 -11.91
N LEU A 493 -3.57 39.50 -13.03
CA LEU A 493 -4.48 38.70 -13.86
C LEU A 493 -4.82 37.41 -13.12
N HIS A 494 -6.10 37.05 -13.02
CA HIS A 494 -6.54 35.79 -12.40
C HIS A 494 -7.15 34.86 -13.42
N VAL A 495 -6.67 33.62 -13.46
CA VAL A 495 -7.19 32.53 -14.27
C VAL A 495 -7.43 31.35 -13.35
N THR A 496 -8.68 30.91 -13.24
CA THR A 496 -9.03 29.81 -12.34
C THR A 496 -10.00 28.79 -12.92
N ALA A 497 -9.72 27.52 -12.61
CA ALA A 497 -10.60 26.40 -12.93
C ALA A 497 -11.70 26.16 -11.89
N CYS A 498 -11.70 26.87 -10.75
CA CYS A 498 -12.59 26.54 -9.61
C CYS A 498 -14.09 26.61 -9.94
N ASN A 499 -14.45 27.43 -10.93
CA ASN A 499 -15.81 27.64 -11.42
C ASN A 499 -16.14 26.83 -12.69
N SER A 500 -15.22 25.96 -13.14
CA SER A 500 -15.30 25.17 -14.37
C SER A 500 -15.31 23.65 -14.09
N PRO A 501 -16.40 23.10 -13.52
CA PRO A 501 -16.51 21.67 -13.24
C PRO A 501 -16.43 20.80 -14.53
N PRO A 502 -15.86 19.58 -14.47
CA PRO A 502 -15.02 19.06 -13.40
C PRO A 502 -13.72 19.89 -13.27
N VAL A 503 -13.45 20.37 -12.05
CA VAL A 503 -12.37 21.34 -11.82
C VAL A 503 -11.03 20.70 -12.16
N ALA A 504 -10.36 21.26 -13.16
CA ALA A 504 -8.98 20.94 -13.51
C ALA A 504 -8.05 21.36 -12.36
N THR A 505 -6.97 20.61 -12.12
CA THR A 505 -5.94 21.05 -11.16
C THR A 505 -5.08 22.14 -11.79
N SER A 506 -4.33 22.89 -10.98
CA SER A 506 -3.47 23.98 -11.44
C SER A 506 -2.40 23.49 -12.42
N SER A 507 -1.87 22.28 -12.26
CA SER A 507 -0.90 21.72 -13.22
C SER A 507 -1.53 21.38 -14.56
N LEU A 508 -2.77 20.85 -14.56
CA LEU A 508 -3.54 20.61 -15.78
C LEU A 508 -3.94 21.91 -16.47
N LEU A 509 -4.42 22.90 -15.71
CA LEU A 509 -4.76 24.23 -16.22
C LEU A 509 -3.52 24.89 -16.87
N THR A 510 -2.39 24.89 -16.15
CA THR A 510 -1.11 25.43 -16.64
C THR A 510 -0.62 24.68 -17.88
N TYR A 511 -0.71 23.34 -17.90
CA TYR A 511 -0.36 22.52 -19.06
C TYR A 511 -1.21 22.84 -20.29
N LEU A 512 -2.53 22.99 -20.12
CA LEU A 512 -3.42 23.31 -21.24
C LEU A 512 -3.16 24.70 -21.82
N ILE A 513 -2.90 25.71 -20.97
CA ILE A 513 -2.45 27.04 -21.39
C ILE A 513 -1.12 26.95 -22.17
N CYS A 514 -0.14 26.23 -21.62
CA CYS A 514 1.22 26.17 -22.16
C CYS A 514 1.35 25.34 -23.44
N ARG A 515 0.61 24.23 -23.56
CA ARG A 515 0.70 23.28 -24.70
C ARG A 515 0.41 23.93 -26.05
N GLU A 516 -0.43 24.96 -26.07
CA GLU A 516 -0.79 25.70 -27.28
C GLU A 516 0.20 26.83 -27.64
N LEU A 517 1.23 27.04 -26.82
CA LEU A 517 2.27 28.04 -27.09
C LEU A 517 3.47 27.46 -27.86
N HIS A 518 3.81 26.19 -27.66
CA HIS A 518 4.98 25.57 -28.28
C HIS A 518 4.87 24.03 -28.35
N GLU A 519 5.17 23.43 -29.50
CA GLU A 519 5.00 21.98 -29.77
C GLU A 519 5.73 21.07 -28.77
N GLY A 520 6.98 21.41 -28.42
CA GLY A 520 7.79 20.66 -27.45
C GLY A 520 7.27 20.67 -26.01
N VAL A 521 6.22 21.43 -25.67
CA VAL A 521 5.62 21.41 -24.32
C VAL A 521 5.00 20.04 -24.02
N GLN A 522 4.37 19.40 -25.01
CA GLN A 522 3.75 18.09 -24.78
C GLN A 522 4.79 17.04 -24.39
N GLU A 523 5.87 16.91 -25.17
CA GLU A 523 6.98 15.98 -24.90
C GLU A 523 7.68 16.27 -23.57
N ALA A 524 7.88 17.55 -23.24
CA ALA A 524 8.62 17.95 -22.03
C ALA A 524 7.80 17.90 -20.73
N CYS A 525 6.46 17.90 -20.80
CA CYS A 525 5.59 18.24 -19.67
C CYS A 525 4.35 17.34 -19.45
N ASP A 526 4.03 16.39 -20.33
CA ASP A 526 2.83 15.53 -20.16
C ASP A 526 2.84 14.75 -18.84
N TRP A 527 3.99 14.20 -18.45
CA TRP A 527 4.16 13.48 -17.19
C TRP A 527 4.11 14.39 -15.96
N LEU A 528 4.50 15.67 -16.10
CA LEU A 528 4.34 16.67 -15.03
C LEU A 528 2.86 16.97 -14.82
N CYS A 529 2.10 17.18 -15.90
CA CYS A 529 0.64 17.36 -15.85
C CYS A 529 -0.04 16.16 -15.20
N ALA A 530 0.31 14.93 -15.62
CA ALA A 530 -0.22 13.71 -15.02
C ALA A 530 0.16 13.58 -13.53
N MET A 531 1.39 13.96 -13.15
CA MET A 531 1.87 13.91 -11.77
C MET A 531 1.14 14.90 -10.87
N GLY A 532 1.01 16.17 -11.25
CA GLY A 532 0.28 17.16 -10.45
C GLY A 532 -1.20 16.81 -10.30
N THR A 533 -1.86 16.44 -11.41
CA THR A 533 -3.26 16.01 -11.41
C THR A 533 -3.50 14.81 -10.48
N HIS A 534 -2.63 13.80 -10.51
CA HIS A 534 -2.69 12.66 -9.57
C HIS A 534 -2.30 13.04 -8.13
N GLY A 535 -1.54 14.11 -7.95
CA GLY A 535 -1.20 14.69 -6.65
C GLY A 535 -2.44 15.11 -5.88
N ASP A 536 -3.42 15.69 -6.58
CA ASP A 536 -4.56 16.33 -5.95
C ASP A 536 -5.87 15.55 -6.10
N LEU A 537 -6.22 15.12 -7.31
CA LEU A 537 -7.42 14.29 -7.58
C LEU A 537 -7.20 12.80 -7.27
N GLY A 538 -5.96 12.39 -7.04
CA GLY A 538 -5.58 11.02 -6.75
C GLY A 538 -5.53 10.10 -7.97
N ASN A 539 -4.99 8.90 -7.77
CA ASN A 539 -4.74 7.94 -8.84
C ASN A 539 -5.99 7.20 -9.37
N THR A 540 -7.17 7.42 -8.79
CA THR A 540 -8.44 6.86 -9.28
C THR A 540 -9.14 7.74 -10.32
N LEU A 541 -8.56 8.89 -10.69
CA LEU A 541 -9.06 9.70 -11.79
C LEU A 541 -9.08 8.89 -13.09
N LYS A 542 -10.15 9.07 -13.88
CA LYS A 542 -10.21 8.63 -15.27
C LYS A 542 -9.90 9.81 -16.19
N TRP A 543 -8.98 9.57 -17.12
CA TRP A 543 -8.58 10.52 -18.17
C TRP A 543 -9.55 10.39 -19.35
N GLU A 544 -10.79 10.78 -19.09
CA GLU A 544 -11.92 10.79 -20.02
C GLU A 544 -12.48 12.22 -20.13
N PRO A 545 -13.12 12.60 -21.25
CA PRO A 545 -13.57 13.97 -21.49
C PRO A 545 -14.38 14.57 -20.31
N PRO A 546 -14.16 15.84 -19.95
CA PRO A 546 -13.35 16.82 -20.67
C PRO A 546 -11.83 16.74 -20.44
N PHE A 547 -11.34 15.86 -19.57
CA PHE A 547 -9.89 15.67 -19.39
C PHE A 547 -9.21 15.19 -20.69
N PRO A 548 -7.95 15.60 -20.96
CA PRO A 548 -7.21 15.15 -22.13
C PRO A 548 -6.90 13.64 -22.08
N ASP A 549 -6.74 13.02 -23.25
CA ASP A 549 -6.31 11.62 -23.33
C ASP A 549 -4.82 11.49 -22.96
N MET A 550 -4.56 10.94 -21.78
CA MET A 550 -3.21 10.66 -21.26
C MET A 550 -2.73 9.22 -21.52
N LYS A 551 -3.43 8.41 -22.33
CA LYS A 551 -2.95 7.06 -22.69
C LYS A 551 -1.54 7.06 -23.29
N PRO A 552 -1.13 8.01 -24.17
CA PRO A 552 0.25 8.05 -24.66
C PRO A 552 1.26 8.24 -23.51
N THR A 553 0.98 9.17 -22.60
CA THR A 553 1.79 9.44 -21.40
C THR A 553 1.92 8.21 -20.51
N PHE A 554 0.82 7.47 -20.29
CA PHE A 554 0.85 6.24 -19.48
C PHE A 554 1.45 5.02 -20.19
N LYS A 555 1.57 5.04 -21.52
CA LYS A 555 2.38 4.07 -22.28
C LYS A 555 3.87 4.33 -22.08
N THR A 556 4.30 5.60 -22.03
CA THR A 556 5.70 5.99 -21.79
C THR A 556 6.10 5.88 -20.31
N TYR A 557 5.21 6.28 -19.39
CA TYR A 557 5.50 6.35 -17.96
C TYR A 557 4.43 5.61 -17.16
N THR A 558 4.82 4.53 -16.48
CA THR A 558 3.85 3.71 -15.74
C THR A 558 3.09 4.54 -14.69
N LYS A 559 1.79 4.25 -14.56
CA LYS A 559 0.93 4.90 -13.55
C LYS A 559 1.50 4.77 -12.13
N LYS A 560 2.19 3.67 -11.82
CA LYS A 560 2.92 3.48 -10.55
C LYS A 560 4.06 4.50 -10.39
N ALA A 561 4.93 4.66 -11.39
CA ALA A 561 6.05 5.59 -11.34
C ALA A 561 5.59 7.03 -11.10
N ILE A 562 4.51 7.47 -11.77
CA ILE A 562 3.88 8.78 -11.54
C ILE A 562 3.42 8.93 -10.08
N ASN A 563 2.70 7.95 -9.53
CA ASN A 563 2.17 8.02 -8.16
C ASN A 563 3.26 7.93 -7.07
N ASP A 564 4.33 7.18 -7.32
CA ASP A 564 5.48 7.15 -6.42
C ASP A 564 6.27 8.47 -6.47
N ALA A 565 6.39 9.10 -7.64
CA ALA A 565 6.97 10.43 -7.80
C ALA A 565 6.14 11.52 -7.08
N VAL A 566 4.79 11.49 -7.19
CA VAL A 566 3.88 12.31 -6.37
C VAL A 566 4.20 12.18 -4.88
N SER A 567 4.43 10.94 -4.41
CA SER A 567 4.68 10.66 -2.99
C SER A 567 6.05 11.17 -2.53
N LEU A 568 7.04 11.15 -3.42
CA LEU A 568 8.40 11.63 -3.18
C LEU A 568 8.49 13.16 -3.19
N ILE A 569 7.93 13.83 -4.19
CA ILE A 569 7.99 15.30 -4.31
C ILE A 569 7.23 16.00 -3.19
N ASN A 570 6.18 15.36 -2.68
CA ASN A 570 5.42 15.83 -1.52
C ASN A 570 6.13 15.61 -0.17
N ALA A 571 7.18 14.80 -0.11
CA ALA A 571 7.78 14.43 1.18
C ALA A 571 8.54 15.59 1.85
N PRO A 572 9.35 16.40 1.16
CA PRO A 572 10.10 17.50 1.79
C PRO A 572 9.22 18.58 2.44
N ARG A 573 8.09 18.99 1.85
CA ARG A 573 7.11 19.89 2.52
C ARG A 573 6.47 19.29 3.78
N ARG A 574 6.52 17.95 3.92
CA ARG A 574 5.91 17.19 5.01
C ARG A 574 6.89 16.86 6.14
N THR A 575 8.21 16.95 5.94
CA THR A 575 9.18 16.71 7.03
C THR A 575 9.10 17.80 8.11
N ALA A 576 9.84 17.61 9.20
CA ALA A 576 10.05 18.69 10.18
C ALA A 576 10.91 19.84 9.61
N SER A 577 11.89 19.51 8.74
CA SER A 577 12.83 20.45 8.11
C SER A 577 12.21 21.35 7.04
N TYR A 578 11.16 20.90 6.33
CA TYR A 578 10.45 21.67 5.32
C TYR A 578 11.36 22.15 4.16
N ASP A 579 11.86 21.21 3.36
CA ASP A 579 12.79 21.49 2.25
C ASP A 579 12.07 21.55 0.89
N VAL A 580 11.22 22.58 0.71
CA VAL A 580 10.53 22.82 -0.57
C VAL A 580 11.49 23.16 -1.71
N PRO A 581 12.55 23.99 -1.53
CA PRO A 581 13.52 24.26 -2.59
C PRO A 581 14.23 22.99 -3.08
N GLY A 582 14.65 22.09 -2.19
CA GLY A 582 15.26 20.82 -2.59
C GLY A 582 14.30 19.88 -3.37
N ALA A 583 12.99 20.01 -3.16
CA ALA A 583 11.98 19.35 -4.00
C ALA A 583 11.90 19.99 -5.39
N TRP A 584 11.82 21.33 -5.45
CA TRP A 584 11.80 22.10 -6.69
C TRP A 584 13.01 21.80 -7.58
N ASP A 585 14.24 21.89 -7.03
CA ASP A 585 15.47 21.62 -7.77
C ASP A 585 15.50 20.21 -8.35
N ALA A 586 15.04 19.22 -7.57
CA ALA A 586 14.92 17.84 -8.02
C ALA A 586 13.92 17.66 -9.17
N LEU A 587 12.78 18.37 -9.13
CA LEU A 587 11.76 18.32 -10.18
C LEU A 587 12.18 19.05 -11.45
N LEU A 588 12.83 20.20 -11.30
CA LEU A 588 13.32 21.02 -12.40
C LEU A 588 14.36 20.24 -13.22
N ALA A 589 15.29 19.57 -12.54
CA ALA A 589 16.35 18.76 -13.15
C ALA A 589 15.87 17.40 -13.71
N ALA A 590 14.78 16.83 -13.19
CA ALA A 590 14.26 15.54 -13.62
C ALA A 590 13.71 15.57 -15.06
N LYS A 591 14.15 14.67 -15.92
CA LYS A 591 13.61 14.53 -17.29
C LYS A 591 12.40 13.60 -17.31
N SER A 592 12.31 12.70 -16.34
CA SER A 592 11.28 11.69 -16.20
C SER A 592 10.96 11.40 -14.72
N PRO A 593 9.86 10.69 -14.41
CA PRO A 593 9.59 10.22 -13.05
C PRO A 593 10.72 9.36 -12.47
N LYS A 594 11.47 8.62 -13.29
CA LYS A 594 12.57 7.73 -12.87
C LYS A 594 13.70 8.48 -12.14
N ASP A 595 13.94 9.73 -12.52
CA ASP A 595 14.96 10.58 -11.90
C ASP A 595 14.56 10.96 -10.46
N LEU A 596 13.26 11.16 -10.22
CA LEU A 596 12.70 11.40 -8.90
C LEU A 596 12.71 10.13 -8.03
N LEU A 597 12.35 8.98 -8.62
CA LEU A 597 12.36 7.68 -7.93
C LEU A 597 13.75 7.27 -7.40
N SER A 598 14.82 7.74 -8.04
CA SER A 598 16.20 7.48 -7.65
C SER A 598 16.84 8.61 -6.82
N ASN A 599 16.13 9.72 -6.58
CA ASN A 599 16.64 10.85 -5.82
C ASN A 599 16.74 10.52 -4.31
N LYS A 600 17.98 10.46 -3.81
CA LYS A 600 18.30 10.09 -2.42
C LYS A 600 17.69 11.04 -1.38
N THR A 601 17.61 12.34 -1.68
CA THR A 601 17.06 13.35 -0.76
C THR A 601 15.54 13.17 -0.62
N LEU A 602 14.82 12.98 -1.74
CA LEU A 602 13.38 12.72 -1.71
C LEU A 602 13.05 11.38 -1.02
N LEU A 603 13.87 10.34 -1.25
CA LEU A 603 13.73 9.04 -0.60
C LEU A 603 13.92 9.15 0.93
N ALA A 604 14.92 9.90 1.40
CA ALA A 604 15.14 10.16 2.82
C ALA A 604 13.96 10.92 3.44
N ALA A 605 13.49 12.00 2.79
CA ALA A 605 12.32 12.74 3.24
C ALA A 605 11.06 11.86 3.32
N ARG A 606 10.85 10.95 2.35
CA ARG A 606 9.72 10.00 2.36
C ARG A 606 9.83 8.99 3.50
N ALA A 607 11.04 8.54 3.85
CA ALA A 607 11.28 7.67 4.99
C ALA A 607 10.94 8.37 6.33
N ASP A 608 11.40 9.61 6.52
CA ASP A 608 11.10 10.42 7.71
C ASP A 608 9.60 10.67 7.88
N VAL A 609 8.92 11.07 6.80
CA VAL A 609 7.46 11.27 6.80
C VAL A 609 6.73 9.97 7.13
N ASN A 610 7.15 8.83 6.57
CA ASN A 610 6.54 7.53 6.86
C ASN A 610 6.67 7.14 8.34
N ALA A 611 7.87 7.30 8.92
CA ALA A 611 8.12 7.02 10.33
C ALA A 611 7.25 7.88 11.25
N GLU A 612 7.08 9.16 10.93
CA GLU A 612 6.32 10.10 11.73
C GLU A 612 4.79 9.97 11.56
N VAL A 613 4.32 9.60 10.36
CA VAL A 613 2.92 9.16 10.14
C VAL A 613 2.63 7.92 10.97
N GLU A 614 3.51 6.92 10.96
CA GLU A 614 3.33 5.69 11.75
C GLU A 614 3.31 5.98 13.25
N ARG A 615 4.20 6.85 13.76
CA ARG A 615 4.18 7.29 15.16
C ARG A 615 2.84 7.94 15.54
N CYS A 616 2.28 8.77 14.66
CA CYS A 616 1.09 9.56 14.97
C CYS A 616 -0.25 8.86 14.66
N THR A 617 -0.29 7.89 13.75
CA THR A 617 -1.53 7.28 13.25
C THR A 617 -2.30 6.48 14.32
N HIS A 618 -1.62 6.03 15.39
CA HIS A 618 -2.22 5.29 16.52
C HIS A 618 -3.01 6.16 17.51
N THR A 619 -3.09 7.47 17.25
CA THR A 619 -3.89 8.41 18.05
C THR A 619 -5.38 8.02 17.97
N PRO A 620 -6.09 7.83 19.10
CA PRO A 620 -7.51 7.51 19.07
C PRO A 620 -8.38 8.75 18.78
N PRO A 621 -9.47 8.63 17.99
CA PRO A 621 -10.38 9.73 17.75
C PRO A 621 -11.27 10.01 18.97
N LYS A 622 -11.62 11.29 19.15
CA LYS A 622 -12.78 11.74 19.92
C LYS A 622 -13.87 12.17 18.95
N PHE A 623 -15.14 12.05 19.33
CA PHE A 623 -16.26 12.47 18.49
C PHE A 623 -16.90 13.73 19.05
N SER A 624 -17.36 14.60 18.15
CA SER A 624 -18.38 15.63 18.42
C SER A 624 -19.64 15.02 19.04
N SER A 625 -20.42 15.84 19.77
CA SER A 625 -21.57 15.34 20.53
C SER A 625 -22.73 14.80 19.67
N ASP A 626 -22.91 15.31 18.45
CA ASP A 626 -23.87 14.77 17.48
C ASP A 626 -23.35 13.50 16.77
N GLY A 627 -22.03 13.39 16.62
CA GLY A 627 -21.30 12.32 15.94
C GLY A 627 -20.96 12.62 14.47
N ARG A 628 -21.09 13.87 14.01
CA ARG A 628 -20.79 14.30 12.62
C ARG A 628 -19.29 14.41 12.36
N VAL A 629 -18.54 14.93 13.33
CA VAL A 629 -17.09 15.13 13.25
C VAL A 629 -16.34 14.15 14.16
N ALA A 630 -15.36 13.44 13.60
CA ALA A 630 -14.34 12.70 14.34
C ALA A 630 -13.05 13.54 14.39
N VAL A 631 -12.51 13.76 15.58
CA VAL A 631 -11.36 14.62 15.85
C VAL A 631 -10.20 13.79 16.40
N PHE A 632 -9.08 13.83 15.70
CA PHE A 632 -7.78 13.33 16.15
C PHE A 632 -6.91 14.53 16.56
N ARG A 633 -6.16 14.39 17.66
CA ARG A 633 -5.24 15.43 18.16
C ARG A 633 -3.83 14.84 18.28
N ILE A 634 -2.93 15.30 17.44
CA ILE A 634 -1.53 14.86 17.35
C ILE A 634 -0.59 16.02 17.69
N SER A 635 0.66 15.69 18.02
CA SER A 635 1.73 16.68 18.14
C SER A 635 2.96 16.17 17.39
N SER A 636 3.35 16.91 16.35
CA SER A 636 4.43 16.59 15.43
C SER A 636 4.94 17.86 14.74
N GLN A 637 6.26 18.03 14.60
CA GLN A 637 6.83 19.12 13.81
C GLN A 637 6.67 18.91 12.29
N ALA A 638 6.21 17.74 11.86
CA ALA A 638 6.01 17.36 10.47
C ALA A 638 4.55 17.58 10.02
N GLN A 639 4.32 17.78 8.72
CA GLN A 639 2.98 18.02 8.16
C GLN A 639 2.22 16.71 7.90
N VAL A 640 2.18 15.83 8.90
CA VAL A 640 1.62 14.46 8.76
C VAL A 640 0.10 14.38 8.93
N HIS A 641 -0.53 15.40 9.49
CA HIS A 641 -1.98 15.42 9.75
C HIS A 641 -2.88 15.23 8.52
N PRO A 642 -2.56 15.76 7.30
CA PRO A 642 -3.40 15.51 6.12
C PRO A 642 -3.34 14.04 5.66
N VAL A 643 -2.16 13.41 5.75
CA VAL A 643 -1.98 11.99 5.41
C VAL A 643 -2.76 11.09 6.37
N ILE A 644 -2.70 11.41 7.67
CA ILE A 644 -3.45 10.70 8.72
C ILE A 644 -4.96 10.90 8.54
N ALA A 645 -5.41 12.11 8.15
CA ALA A 645 -6.82 12.38 7.85
C ALA A 645 -7.33 11.53 6.69
N THR A 646 -6.56 11.44 5.59
CA THR A 646 -6.88 10.58 4.44
C THR A 646 -6.94 9.09 4.82
N ARG A 647 -5.96 8.58 5.59
CA ARG A 647 -5.97 7.18 6.08
C ARG A 647 -7.23 6.88 6.90
N TRP A 648 -7.56 7.72 7.88
CA TRP A 648 -8.73 7.51 8.73
C TRP A 648 -10.05 7.77 8.00
N ALA A 649 -10.12 8.66 7.02
CA ALA A 649 -11.29 8.83 6.15
C ALA A 649 -11.58 7.57 5.30
N GLY A 650 -10.56 6.79 4.96
CA GLY A 650 -10.71 5.48 4.30
C GLY A 650 -11.21 4.35 5.22
N HIS A 651 -11.02 4.48 6.55
CA HIS A 651 -11.26 3.42 7.54
C HIS A 651 -12.47 3.66 8.46
N LEU A 652 -12.70 4.91 8.90
CA LEU A 652 -13.80 5.24 9.80
C LEU A 652 -15.16 5.14 9.10
N SER A 653 -16.10 4.48 9.78
CA SER A 653 -17.48 4.33 9.32
C SER A 653 -18.47 4.51 10.48
N SER A 654 -19.44 5.39 10.28
CA SER A 654 -20.58 5.62 11.16
C SER A 654 -21.66 6.34 10.35
N ALA A 655 -22.94 5.99 10.56
CA ALA A 655 -24.06 6.57 9.81
C ALA A 655 -24.18 8.10 9.98
N ARG A 656 -23.64 8.66 11.07
CA ARG A 656 -23.67 10.10 11.34
C ARG A 656 -22.43 10.85 10.85
N LEU A 657 -21.33 10.14 10.60
CA LEU A 657 -20.04 10.78 10.32
C LEU A 657 -20.08 11.51 8.98
N GLU A 658 -19.43 12.66 8.93
CA GLU A 658 -19.37 13.61 7.80
C GLU A 658 -17.95 14.16 7.62
N VAL A 659 -17.23 14.37 8.71
CA VAL A 659 -15.87 14.94 8.67
C VAL A 659 -14.92 14.15 9.56
N VAL A 660 -13.75 13.79 9.01
CA VAL A 660 -12.58 13.33 9.76
C VAL A 660 -11.60 14.49 9.85
N LEU A 661 -11.43 15.06 11.03
CA LEU A 661 -10.53 16.17 11.35
C LEU A 661 -9.31 15.65 12.10
N VAL A 662 -8.11 15.99 11.63
CA VAL A 662 -6.85 15.70 12.32
C VAL A 662 -6.14 17.03 12.59
N ALA A 663 -6.00 17.36 13.87
CA ALA A 663 -5.34 18.57 14.35
C ALA A 663 -3.92 18.24 14.82
N ASN A 664 -2.93 18.97 14.30
CA ASN A 664 -1.55 18.93 14.73
C ASN A 664 -1.21 20.21 15.52
N GLU A 665 -0.95 20.02 16.81
CA GLU A 665 -0.62 21.07 17.79
C GLU A 665 0.89 21.33 17.90
N GLY A 666 1.71 20.60 17.13
CA GLY A 666 3.18 20.68 17.18
C GLY A 666 3.85 21.16 15.89
N TYR A 667 3.09 21.51 14.84
CA TYR A 667 3.66 21.85 13.53
C TYR A 667 4.28 23.24 13.49
N LEU A 668 3.62 24.20 14.15
CA LEU A 668 4.04 25.59 14.34
C LEU A 668 3.80 25.95 15.82
N PRO A 669 4.62 26.85 16.42
CA PRO A 669 4.35 27.37 17.76
C PRO A 669 2.99 28.06 17.85
N ASP A 670 2.29 27.89 18.97
CA ASP A 670 1.03 28.56 19.35
C ASP A 670 -0.17 28.45 18.37
N LEU A 671 -0.01 27.71 17.28
CA LEU A 671 -0.99 27.49 16.22
C LEU A 671 -1.38 26.01 16.12
N VAL A 672 -2.66 25.75 15.82
CA VAL A 672 -3.15 24.42 15.47
C VAL A 672 -3.31 24.34 13.96
N ASN A 673 -2.60 23.39 13.35
CA ASN A 673 -2.68 23.10 11.93
C ASN A 673 -3.54 21.85 11.75
N PHE A 674 -4.72 21.98 11.14
CA PHE A 674 -5.64 20.86 11.01
C PHE A 674 -6.07 20.61 9.57
N SER A 675 -6.33 19.33 9.26
CA SER A 675 -6.83 18.89 7.96
C SER A 675 -8.09 18.06 8.16
N CYS A 676 -9.06 18.29 7.30
CA CYS A 676 -10.34 17.60 7.27
C CYS A 676 -10.48 16.79 5.97
N ARG A 677 -11.21 15.68 6.02
CA ARG A 677 -11.56 14.84 4.87
C ARG A 677 -12.97 14.27 5.03
N ILE A 678 -13.72 14.18 3.92
CA ILE A 678 -14.98 13.43 3.89
C ILE A 678 -14.65 11.93 3.97
N PRO A 679 -15.15 11.19 4.98
CA PRO A 679 -14.93 9.76 5.08
C PRO A 679 -15.68 9.02 3.98
N ARG A 680 -15.18 7.84 3.58
CA ARG A 680 -15.76 7.01 2.51
C ARG A 680 -17.25 6.73 2.73
N CYS A 681 -17.70 6.60 3.98
CA CYS A 681 -19.10 6.37 4.34
C CYS A 681 -20.04 7.57 4.12
N ALA A 682 -19.52 8.78 3.89
CA ALA A 682 -20.29 10.02 3.75
C ALA A 682 -20.31 10.58 2.31
N ARG A 683 -19.52 10.03 1.38
CA ARG A 683 -19.38 10.53 -0.01
C ARG A 683 -20.66 10.46 -0.85
N ALA A 684 -21.63 9.63 -0.46
CA ALA A 684 -22.92 9.47 -1.12
C ALA A 684 -24.09 9.94 -0.22
N LYS A 685 -23.83 10.95 0.63
CA LYS A 685 -24.90 11.66 1.35
C LYS A 685 -25.54 12.68 0.42
N GLU A 686 -26.84 12.87 0.60
CA GLU A 686 -27.63 13.91 -0.06
C GLU A 686 -28.23 14.85 1.00
N PRO A 687 -27.99 16.17 0.93
CA PRO A 687 -27.06 16.83 0.00
C PRO A 687 -25.60 16.40 0.23
N PRO A 688 -24.70 16.57 -0.77
CA PRO A 688 -23.28 16.30 -0.61
C PRO A 688 -22.67 17.07 0.56
N VAL A 689 -21.80 16.42 1.34
CA VAL A 689 -21.13 17.07 2.48
C VAL A 689 -20.14 18.12 1.97
N ASN A 690 -20.29 19.37 2.40
CA ASN A 690 -19.28 20.41 2.22
C ASN A 690 -18.57 20.69 3.55
N ILE A 691 -17.29 20.35 3.67
CA ILE A 691 -16.50 20.57 4.90
C ILE A 691 -16.43 22.06 5.26
N ILE A 692 -16.32 22.95 4.28
CA ILE A 692 -16.22 24.39 4.51
C ILE A 692 -17.49 24.89 5.19
N GLU A 693 -18.66 24.52 4.67
CA GLU A 693 -19.96 24.82 5.28
C GLU A 693 -20.08 24.22 6.68
N VAL A 694 -19.73 22.94 6.87
CA VAL A 694 -19.79 22.28 8.19
C VAL A 694 -18.91 22.98 9.24
N LEU A 695 -17.70 23.41 8.87
CA LEU A 695 -16.80 24.11 9.79
C LEU A 695 -17.30 25.52 10.13
N ASN A 696 -17.88 26.25 9.17
CA ASN A 696 -18.51 27.54 9.42
C ASN A 696 -19.82 27.39 10.24
N GLU A 697 -20.64 26.37 9.97
CA GLU A 697 -21.84 26.00 10.74
C GLU A 697 -21.50 25.69 12.21
N VAL A 698 -20.34 25.08 12.46
CA VAL A 698 -19.82 24.85 13.82
C VAL A 698 -19.36 26.16 14.45
N ALA A 699 -18.56 26.99 13.77
CA ALA A 699 -18.08 28.25 14.32
C ALA A 699 -19.22 29.22 14.67
N ALA A 700 -20.26 29.27 13.83
CA ALA A 700 -21.46 30.08 14.03
C ALA A 700 -22.36 29.65 15.22
N LYS A 701 -22.04 28.52 15.89
CA LYS A 701 -22.72 28.06 17.11
C LYS A 701 -21.98 28.46 18.39
N SER A 702 -20.90 29.23 18.31
CA SER A 702 -20.29 29.79 19.53
C SER A 702 -21.22 30.80 20.19
N GLU A 703 -21.13 30.90 21.51
CA GLU A 703 -21.76 31.97 22.28
C GLU A 703 -21.04 33.32 22.04
N ASP A 704 -19.76 33.27 21.63
CA ASP A 704 -19.01 34.43 21.14
C ASP A 704 -19.10 34.52 19.60
N ALA A 705 -19.86 35.49 19.11
CA ALA A 705 -20.02 35.76 17.69
C ALA A 705 -18.70 36.13 16.97
N THR A 706 -17.65 36.55 17.70
CA THR A 706 -16.35 36.91 17.13
C THR A 706 -15.46 35.70 16.81
N LEU A 707 -15.80 34.49 17.27
CA LEU A 707 -14.95 33.30 17.09
C LEU A 707 -14.57 33.07 15.61
N ARG A 708 -15.53 33.25 14.68
CA ARG A 708 -15.26 33.05 13.26
C ARG A 708 -14.21 34.03 12.71
N GLU A 709 -14.21 35.26 13.19
CA GLU A 709 -13.22 36.28 12.82
C GLU A 709 -11.86 35.98 13.44
N ARG A 710 -11.81 35.64 14.74
CA ARG A 710 -10.58 35.29 15.47
C ARG A 710 -9.90 34.02 14.95
N LEU A 711 -10.66 33.04 14.46
CA LEU A 711 -10.12 31.88 13.72
C LEU A 711 -9.38 32.29 12.42
N GLY A 712 -9.59 33.50 11.92
CA GLY A 712 -8.84 34.10 10.83
C GLY A 712 -9.22 33.62 9.43
N HIS A 713 -8.51 34.18 8.44
CA HIS A 713 -8.76 33.91 7.01
C HIS A 713 -8.29 32.51 6.57
N SER A 714 -7.38 31.89 7.32
CA SER A 714 -6.84 30.55 7.07
C SER A 714 -7.74 29.43 7.59
N PHE A 715 -8.87 29.74 8.25
CA PHE A 715 -9.85 28.76 8.71
C PHE A 715 -10.80 28.34 7.59
N ALA A 716 -11.00 27.02 7.43
CA ALA A 716 -11.92 26.39 6.49
C ALA A 716 -11.66 26.80 5.01
N ARG A 717 -10.39 26.79 4.59
CA ARG A 717 -9.96 26.98 3.19
C ARG A 717 -9.59 25.64 2.54
N GLY A 718 -9.52 25.59 1.20
CA GLY A 718 -9.31 24.36 0.41
C GLY A 718 -10.55 23.94 -0.40
N HIS A 719 -10.72 22.64 -0.62
CA HIS A 719 -11.86 22.08 -1.36
C HIS A 719 -13.01 21.65 -0.44
N LYS A 720 -14.21 21.48 -1.01
CA LYS A 720 -15.42 21.05 -0.27
C LYS A 720 -15.22 19.66 0.37
N GLU A 721 -14.42 18.81 -0.26
CA GLU A 721 -14.11 17.43 0.11
C GLU A 721 -12.85 17.31 1.00
N ALA A 722 -12.01 18.35 0.97
CA ALA A 722 -10.65 18.38 1.51
C ALA A 722 -10.26 19.81 1.92
N SER A 723 -10.76 20.26 3.08
CA SER A 723 -10.45 21.57 3.67
C SER A 723 -9.64 21.42 4.96
N GLY A 724 -9.18 22.52 5.55
CA GLY A 724 -8.44 22.56 6.80
C GLY A 724 -8.26 23.97 7.33
N GLY A 725 -7.22 24.17 8.14
CA GLY A 725 -6.79 25.52 8.49
C GLY A 725 -5.60 25.60 9.44
N ILE A 726 -5.08 26.81 9.55
CA ILE A 726 -4.05 27.20 10.52
C ILE A 726 -4.67 28.28 11.39
N VAL A 727 -4.87 28.00 12.67
CA VAL A 727 -5.61 28.88 13.59
C VAL A 727 -4.91 28.97 14.95
N PRO A 728 -5.09 30.05 15.74
CA PRO A 728 -4.48 30.13 17.05
C PRO A 728 -5.09 29.13 18.03
N LYS A 729 -4.29 28.69 19.00
CA LYS A 729 -4.63 27.55 19.86
C LYS A 729 -5.84 27.79 20.75
N ALA A 730 -6.06 29.01 21.24
CA ALA A 730 -7.19 29.33 22.10
C ALA A 730 -8.53 29.20 21.35
N GLU A 731 -8.62 29.81 20.17
CA GLU A 731 -9.74 29.75 19.22
C GLU A 731 -10.04 28.31 18.81
N PHE A 732 -9.00 27.47 18.61
CA PHE A 732 -9.19 26.05 18.32
C PHE A 732 -9.85 25.29 19.49
N GLU A 733 -9.43 25.51 20.74
CA GLU A 733 -10.07 24.90 21.90
C GLU A 733 -11.52 25.35 22.08
N GLU A 734 -11.82 26.61 21.77
CA GLU A 734 -13.19 27.13 21.76
C GLU A 734 -14.05 26.40 20.71
N LEU A 735 -13.55 26.25 19.48
CA LEU A 735 -14.22 25.45 18.43
C LEU A 735 -14.45 23.97 18.87
N MET A 736 -13.49 23.37 19.59
CA MET A 736 -13.66 22.03 20.16
C MET A 736 -14.72 21.99 21.27
N ALA A 737 -14.83 23.07 22.06
CA ALA A 737 -15.83 23.21 23.11
C ALA A 737 -17.25 23.35 22.54
N VAL A 738 -17.42 24.12 21.45
CA VAL A 738 -18.69 24.26 20.70
C VAL A 738 -19.16 22.91 20.15
N MET A 739 -18.27 22.15 19.52
CA MET A 739 -18.57 20.76 19.08
C MET A 739 -18.79 19.77 20.24
N LYS A 740 -18.46 20.15 21.47
CA LYS A 740 -18.50 19.33 22.69
C LYS A 740 -17.70 18.03 22.53
N VAL A 741 -16.53 18.11 21.88
CA VAL A 741 -15.71 16.94 21.49
C VAL A 741 -15.36 16.08 22.70
N GLY A 742 -15.71 14.80 22.64
CA GLY A 742 -15.43 13.81 23.69
C GLY A 742 -16.35 13.90 24.93
N LYS A 743 -17.28 14.86 25.01
CA LYS A 743 -18.33 14.85 26.04
C LYS A 743 -19.32 13.74 25.69
N LYS A 744 -19.61 12.86 26.66
CA LYS A 744 -20.68 11.86 26.51
C LYS A 744 -22.02 12.60 26.51
N VAL A 745 -22.84 12.38 25.49
CA VAL A 745 -24.25 12.82 25.52
C VAL A 745 -24.94 12.08 26.66
N GLU A 746 -25.51 12.82 27.61
CA GLU A 746 -26.46 12.24 28.55
C GLU A 746 -27.68 11.77 27.77
N ARG A 747 -27.79 10.45 27.61
CA ARG A 747 -29.01 9.83 27.10
C ARG A 747 -29.85 9.47 28.31
N GLU A 748 -31.02 10.10 28.42
CA GLU A 748 -32.11 9.47 29.18
C GLU A 748 -32.27 8.04 28.66
N SER A 749 -32.03 7.08 29.54
CA SER A 749 -32.15 5.68 29.17
C SER A 749 -33.64 5.39 28.93
N PRO A 750 -34.04 4.87 27.76
CA PRO A 750 -35.44 4.52 27.53
C PRO A 750 -35.87 3.55 28.64
N LYS A 751 -36.91 3.94 29.40
CA LYS A 751 -37.42 3.16 30.53
C LYS A 751 -37.62 1.72 30.07
N LYS A 752 -36.94 0.77 30.73
CA LYS A 752 -37.07 -0.66 30.44
C LYS A 752 -38.55 -1.03 30.45
N ALA A 753 -39.10 -1.33 29.27
CA ALA A 753 -40.31 -2.13 29.19
C ALA A 753 -40.06 -3.45 29.93
N ARG A 754 -40.91 -3.75 30.91
CA ARG A 754 -40.92 -5.06 31.58
C ARG A 754 -41.37 -6.14 30.59
N ASP A 755 -41.14 -7.38 31.01
CA ASP A 755 -41.67 -8.61 30.41
C ASP A 755 -41.06 -9.06 29.06
N LYS A 756 -39.85 -9.62 29.17
CA LYS A 756 -39.49 -10.86 28.46
C LYS A 756 -38.86 -11.86 29.46
N PRO A 757 -39.13 -13.17 29.36
CA PRO A 757 -38.74 -14.15 30.37
C PRO A 757 -37.22 -14.34 30.44
N ALA A 758 -36.73 -14.64 31.64
CA ALA A 758 -35.30 -14.74 31.93
C ALA A 758 -34.64 -15.90 31.18
N GLN A 759 -33.62 -15.59 30.37
CA GLN A 759 -32.79 -16.59 29.72
C GLN A 759 -31.90 -17.29 30.76
N GLY A 760 -32.10 -18.59 30.96
CA GLY A 760 -31.36 -19.38 31.95
C GLY A 760 -29.85 -19.38 31.67
N ASN A 761 -29.06 -19.12 32.72
CA ASN A 761 -27.61 -18.97 32.60
C ASN A 761 -26.92 -20.34 32.68
N THR A 762 -26.36 -20.83 31.57
CA THR A 762 -25.86 -22.20 31.38
C THR A 762 -24.51 -22.50 32.06
N LEU A 763 -24.34 -22.06 33.30
CA LEU A 763 -23.16 -22.29 34.15
C LEU A 763 -23.46 -23.13 35.41
N LEU A 764 -24.72 -23.24 35.83
CA LEU A 764 -25.10 -24.00 37.04
C LEU A 764 -25.43 -25.48 36.78
N ASN A 765 -25.55 -25.92 35.53
CA ASN A 765 -25.79 -27.33 35.18
C ASN A 765 -24.51 -28.20 35.19
N TYR A 766 -23.37 -27.68 35.66
CA TYR A 766 -22.09 -28.42 35.68
C TYR A 766 -21.72 -28.99 37.06
N PHE A 767 -22.52 -28.74 38.10
CA PHE A 767 -22.28 -29.26 39.45
C PHE A 767 -23.58 -29.76 40.11
N GLY A 768 -23.83 -31.07 39.99
CA GLY A 768 -24.95 -31.77 40.63
C GLY A 768 -25.84 -32.49 39.59
N LYS A 769 -26.25 -33.75 39.79
CA LYS A 769 -25.98 -34.70 40.88
C LYS A 769 -25.92 -36.13 40.33
N SER A 770 -25.14 -36.98 41.03
CA SER A 770 -25.24 -38.46 41.11
C SER A 770 -25.57 -39.21 39.82
#